data_AF-A0A847GSX1-F1
#
_entry.id   AF-A0A847GSX1-F1
#
_cell.length_a   1.000
_cell.length_b   1.000
_cell.length_c   1.000
_cell.angle_alpha   90.00
_cell.angle_beta   90.00
_cell.angle_gamma   90.00
#
_symmetry.space_group_name_H-M   'P 1'
#
loop_
_entity.id
_entity.type
_entity.pdbx_description
1 polymer ?
#
loop_
_entity_poly.entity_id
_entity_poly.type
_entity_poly.pdbx_seq_one_letter_code
_entity_poly.pdbx_strand_id
1 'polypeptide(L)'
;MWRTNWPKRTRKEESRAVREPVGEDDEDRRGEVSSRFVETSLPAEEFFNKLGGDQRRLLIRGAAGCGKTTLLRWAAVQAGRGADPTQPPRRMDFQSVQEESGRIENPSREIPPEWRSLVPFIIRLRDYPDGELPRPQDYPLKLAKELPDAPPGWMDRLLKNGRALLMFDGVDEVPRARRGQVLAEIRQLLKTYPGNAFVVTTRPEAVERAEFQELGFLSARVEPLSPQDRTTFIDRWHEAMEVRLRKRNEPQDLRPVAQRLQERLDETPAIARLTISPLLCAAVCALHLRRAENLPETPVDLCEKLSEMLLERRDKERPGMGRERTEDEQYLQLDYAKRKGILSRLAHHMVLAGTSAVNETDADRQIAEGLKSYNLADLRAERIRHALIERSGLLQESSDQRIEFLHNTLKEYLASERFANRGEFQIMADHCHEESWQPVILFAVALPREGSDFATKLVRAVLVRTPLNDPPKGRKKADKQQAAALRSSQFFFFRCCTTAYQIDDEQVRTAFEKVSKQLLPPRSLTDAEALAACGDSVVPYLAANEKWSAQQRAACVRALGIIAGPRAIRHLRDYGRNVTTPVASEFARIFKNAPEFFVAISSALTGVTSLNLYGSKARDVAALAALTSLRELYLYFSRVSDVSALASLTSLESLLLHNTPVSDVSALASLTSLQSLDLGGTQVSDVSALASLTSLRLLDLSGTQVSDPSALSSLTKQKRQIIGAK
;
A
#
# COMPACT_ATOMS: atom_id res chain seq x y z
N MET A 1 -17.36 8.08 -51.33
CA MET A 1 -16.03 7.47 -51.18
C MET A 1 -15.20 8.34 -50.25
N TRP A 2 -14.79 7.84 -49.09
CA TRP A 2 -13.88 8.55 -48.18
C TRP A 2 -12.87 7.52 -47.64
N ARG A 3 -11.57 7.76 -47.80
CA ARG A 3 -10.53 6.86 -47.28
C ARG A 3 -10.21 7.25 -45.84
N THR A 4 -10.39 6.32 -44.91
CA THR A 4 -9.96 6.44 -43.51
C THR A 4 -8.43 6.56 -43.46
N ASN A 5 -7.94 7.75 -43.13
CA ASN A 5 -6.50 8.05 -43.05
C ASN A 5 -6.07 8.52 -41.64
N TRP A 6 -6.83 8.12 -40.62
CA TRP A 6 -6.27 7.83 -39.29
C TRP A 6 -5.33 6.63 -39.42
N PRO A 7 -4.27 6.49 -38.58
CA PRO A 7 -3.60 5.20 -38.44
C PRO A 7 -4.63 4.10 -38.14
N LYS A 8 -4.50 2.93 -38.78
CA LYS A 8 -5.55 1.91 -38.68
C LYS A 8 -5.60 1.36 -37.25
N ARG A 9 -6.68 1.65 -36.51
CA ARG A 9 -7.06 0.97 -35.25
C ARG A 9 -6.91 -0.55 -35.46
N THR A 10 -5.81 -1.10 -34.96
CA THR A 10 -5.41 -2.50 -35.13
C THR A 10 -4.65 -2.95 -33.89
N ARG A 11 -4.74 -4.24 -33.57
CA ARG A 11 -3.96 -4.94 -32.51
C ARG A 11 -2.42 -4.84 -32.64
N LYS A 12 -1.91 -4.05 -33.59
CA LYS A 12 -0.47 -3.76 -33.74
C LYS A 12 -0.06 -2.43 -33.11
N GLU A 13 -0.96 -1.49 -32.86
CA GLU A 13 -0.62 -0.22 -32.19
C GLU A 13 -0.50 -0.40 -30.67
N GLU A 14 -1.28 -1.31 -30.10
CA GLU A 14 -1.05 -1.92 -28.77
C GLU A 14 0.36 -2.50 -28.59
N SER A 15 1.11 -2.73 -29.69
CA SER A 15 2.49 -3.23 -29.71
C SER A 15 3.53 -2.24 -30.25
N ARG A 16 3.18 -0.96 -30.45
CA ARG A 16 4.10 0.06 -31.02
C ARG A 16 4.25 1.35 -30.22
N ALA A 17 3.43 1.60 -29.21
CA ALA A 17 3.64 2.69 -28.25
C ALA A 17 4.84 2.48 -27.30
N VAL A 18 5.46 1.29 -27.31
CA VAL A 18 6.69 0.99 -26.57
C VAL A 18 7.80 0.56 -27.54
N ARG A 19 8.64 1.52 -27.91
CA ARG A 19 10.05 1.27 -28.19
C ARG A 19 10.88 2.11 -27.22
N GLU A 20 11.13 1.55 -26.05
CA GLU A 20 12.39 1.83 -25.36
C GLU A 20 13.55 1.52 -26.32
N PRO A 21 14.71 2.18 -26.17
CA PRO A 21 15.90 1.81 -26.92
C PRO A 21 16.33 0.39 -26.51
N VAL A 22 16.02 -0.60 -27.37
CA VAL A 22 16.45 -1.98 -27.17
C VAL A 22 17.97 -2.04 -27.29
N GLY A 23 18.64 -2.00 -26.13
CA GLY A 23 19.97 -2.56 -26.00
C GLY A 23 19.87 -4.08 -26.12
N GLU A 24 20.65 -4.66 -27.02
CA GLU A 24 20.77 -6.12 -27.16
C GLU A 24 21.46 -6.69 -25.90
N ASP A 25 20.71 -7.37 -25.01
CA ASP A 25 21.18 -8.33 -23.97
C ASP A 25 20.05 -8.77 -22.98
N ASP A 26 18.92 -9.34 -23.43
CA ASP A 26 17.86 -9.84 -22.49
C ASP A 26 17.23 -11.21 -22.84
N GLU A 27 18.05 -12.20 -23.21
CA GLU A 27 17.67 -13.64 -23.23
C GLU A 27 18.08 -14.40 -21.95
N ASP A 28 17.79 -13.91 -20.74
CA ASP A 28 18.03 -14.73 -19.53
C ASP A 28 17.10 -14.49 -18.32
N ARG A 29 15.80 -14.79 -18.51
CA ARG A 29 14.82 -14.91 -17.40
C ARG A 29 14.28 -16.34 -17.25
N ARG A 30 15.09 -17.21 -16.65
CA ARG A 30 14.63 -18.39 -15.89
C ARG A 30 15.23 -18.31 -14.48
N GLY A 31 14.43 -18.56 -13.44
CA GLY A 31 14.86 -18.47 -12.05
C GLY A 31 13.79 -17.96 -11.08
N GLU A 32 12.74 -17.30 -11.58
CA GLU A 32 11.59 -16.88 -10.78
C GLU A 32 10.34 -16.78 -11.66
N VAL A 33 9.15 -17.04 -11.12
CA VAL A 33 7.88 -16.96 -11.88
C VAL A 33 7.39 -15.50 -11.94
N SER A 34 8.14 -14.69 -12.69
CA SER A 34 7.74 -13.34 -13.11
C SER A 34 6.60 -13.44 -14.14
N SER A 35 5.40 -13.76 -13.65
CA SER A 35 4.18 -13.76 -14.44
C SER A 35 3.90 -12.36 -14.96
N ARG A 36 3.83 -12.18 -16.28
CA ARG A 36 3.46 -10.91 -16.94
C ARG A 36 2.02 -10.51 -16.62
N PHE A 37 1.80 -9.92 -15.46
CA PHE A 37 0.64 -9.10 -15.16
C PHE A 37 1.09 -7.64 -15.06
N VAL A 38 0.27 -6.72 -15.55
CA VAL A 38 0.44 -5.30 -15.24
C VAL A 38 0.12 -5.13 -13.76
N GLU A 39 1.07 -4.65 -12.96
CA GLU A 39 0.88 -4.35 -11.53
C GLU A 39 -0.10 -3.17 -11.38
N THR A 40 -1.38 -3.52 -11.44
CA THR A 40 -2.51 -2.63 -11.27
C THR A 40 -2.95 -2.71 -9.82
N SER A 41 -2.41 -1.80 -9.01
CA SER A 41 -3.01 -1.47 -7.70
C SER A 41 -4.49 -1.13 -7.91
N LEU A 42 -5.39 -1.82 -7.23
CA LEU A 42 -6.84 -1.66 -7.35
C LEU A 42 -7.45 -1.38 -5.97
N PRO A 43 -8.40 -0.44 -5.85
CA PRO A 43 -9.22 -0.31 -4.65
C PRO A 43 -9.86 -1.65 -4.27
N ALA A 44 -10.02 -1.88 -2.96
CA ALA A 44 -10.66 -3.09 -2.42
C ALA A 44 -11.98 -3.43 -3.13
N GLU A 45 -12.81 -2.42 -3.39
CA GLU A 45 -14.05 -2.55 -4.14
C GLU A 45 -13.87 -3.07 -5.57
N GLU A 46 -12.92 -2.53 -6.33
CA GLU A 46 -12.66 -2.98 -7.72
C GLU A 46 -12.07 -4.40 -7.77
N PHE A 47 -11.39 -4.85 -6.71
CA PHE A 47 -10.97 -6.24 -6.57
C PHE A 47 -12.13 -7.17 -6.17
N PHE A 48 -12.95 -6.78 -5.19
CA PHE A 48 -14.13 -7.56 -4.79
C PHE A 48 -15.21 -7.60 -5.89
N ASN A 49 -15.32 -6.58 -6.75
CA ASN A 49 -16.21 -6.58 -7.92
C ASN A 49 -15.84 -7.64 -8.97
N LYS A 50 -14.68 -8.31 -8.84
CA LYS A 50 -14.31 -9.51 -9.60
C LYS A 50 -14.94 -10.79 -9.04
N LEU A 51 -15.71 -10.72 -7.94
CA LEU A 51 -16.66 -11.75 -7.53
C LEU A 51 -17.99 -11.55 -8.28
N GLY A 52 -18.07 -12.15 -9.46
CA GLY A 52 -19.25 -12.09 -10.32
C GLY A 52 -19.04 -12.94 -11.57
N GLY A 53 -20.13 -13.48 -12.12
CA GLY A 53 -20.06 -14.40 -13.27
C GLY A 53 -19.23 -15.65 -12.94
N ASP A 54 -18.20 -15.94 -13.74
CA ASP A 54 -17.36 -17.13 -13.60
C ASP A 54 -16.37 -17.06 -12.42
N GLN A 55 -15.88 -15.88 -12.06
CA GLN A 55 -14.87 -15.73 -11.01
C GLN A 55 -15.54 -15.66 -9.63
N ARG A 56 -15.47 -16.77 -8.89
CA ARG A 56 -16.11 -16.93 -7.57
C ARG A 56 -15.14 -16.99 -6.39
N ARG A 57 -13.83 -16.85 -6.62
CA ARG A 57 -12.79 -17.25 -5.65
C ARG A 57 -11.68 -16.19 -5.55
N LEU A 58 -11.46 -15.60 -4.37
CA LEU A 58 -10.42 -14.57 -4.13
C LEU A 58 -9.45 -14.96 -2.99
N LEU A 59 -8.14 -14.80 -3.21
CA LEU A 59 -7.09 -15.03 -2.21
C LEU A 59 -6.38 -13.71 -1.85
N ILE A 60 -6.59 -13.24 -0.62
CA ILE A 60 -6.06 -11.98 -0.10
C ILE A 60 -4.81 -12.24 0.75
N ARG A 61 -3.64 -11.84 0.24
CA ARG A 61 -2.35 -12.04 0.93
C ARG A 61 -1.83 -10.74 1.55
N GLY A 62 -1.21 -10.82 2.72
CA GLY A 62 -0.66 -9.63 3.38
C GLY A 62 0.04 -9.92 4.72
N ALA A 63 0.93 -9.01 5.12
CA ALA A 63 1.72 -9.10 6.34
C ALA A 63 0.85 -9.07 7.62
N ALA A 64 1.50 -9.15 8.79
CA ALA A 64 0.88 -8.78 10.06
C ALA A 64 0.46 -7.29 10.05
N GLY A 65 -0.63 -6.95 10.74
CA GLY A 65 -1.10 -5.56 10.88
C GLY A 65 -1.69 -4.87 9.64
N CYS A 66 -1.54 -5.43 8.42
CA CYS A 66 -2.01 -4.77 7.18
C CYS A 66 -3.53 -4.75 6.96
N GLY A 67 -4.32 -5.31 7.88
CA GLY A 67 -5.79 -5.18 7.87
C GLY A 67 -6.58 -6.26 7.14
N LYS A 68 -6.01 -7.46 6.87
CA LYS A 68 -6.70 -8.60 6.23
C LYS A 68 -8.11 -8.88 6.80
N THR A 69 -8.21 -9.09 8.11
CA THR A 69 -9.47 -9.27 8.85
C THR A 69 -10.41 -8.07 8.72
N THR A 70 -9.88 -6.85 8.74
CA THR A 70 -10.66 -5.61 8.59
C THR A 70 -11.29 -5.51 7.20
N LEU A 71 -10.57 -5.95 6.16
CA LEU A 71 -11.05 -6.00 4.78
C LEU A 71 -12.19 -7.03 4.60
N LEU A 72 -12.10 -8.21 5.25
CA LEU A 72 -13.21 -9.17 5.26
C LEU A 72 -14.44 -8.61 6.00
N ARG A 73 -14.24 -7.96 7.15
CA ARG A 73 -15.34 -7.30 7.90
C ARG A 73 -15.98 -6.16 7.10
N TRP A 74 -15.18 -5.38 6.38
CA TRP A 74 -15.67 -4.37 5.45
C TRP A 74 -16.53 -5.02 4.36
N ALA A 75 -16.05 -6.10 3.72
CA ALA A 75 -16.81 -6.80 2.68
C ALA A 75 -18.14 -7.37 3.21
N ALA A 76 -18.13 -7.97 4.40
CA ALA A 76 -19.35 -8.42 5.07
C ALA A 76 -20.36 -7.28 5.30
N VAL A 77 -19.88 -6.10 5.74
CA VAL A 77 -20.73 -4.92 5.93
C VAL A 77 -21.24 -4.35 4.59
N GLN A 78 -20.45 -4.38 3.50
CA GLN A 78 -20.93 -3.96 2.18
C GLN A 78 -21.99 -4.91 1.62
N ALA A 79 -21.82 -6.23 1.80
CA ALA A 79 -22.81 -7.22 1.39
C ALA A 79 -24.10 -7.11 2.22
N GLY A 80 -23.98 -6.92 3.55
CA GLY A 80 -25.12 -6.64 4.41
C GLY A 80 -25.87 -5.34 4.03
N ARG A 81 -25.16 -4.30 3.58
CA ARG A 81 -25.76 -3.03 3.09
C ARG A 81 -26.38 -3.12 1.71
N GLY A 82 -26.03 -4.12 0.90
CA GLY A 82 -26.69 -4.36 -0.40
C GLY A 82 -28.11 -4.89 -0.27
N ALA A 83 -28.47 -5.40 0.91
CA ALA A 83 -29.86 -5.69 1.30
C ALA A 83 -30.49 -4.44 1.94
N ASP A 84 -31.15 -3.62 1.12
CA ASP A 84 -32.04 -2.56 1.61
C ASP A 84 -33.18 -3.19 2.44
N PRO A 85 -33.36 -2.82 3.73
CA PRO A 85 -34.42 -3.38 4.57
C PRO A 85 -35.79 -2.73 4.35
N THR A 86 -35.89 -1.65 3.56
CA THR A 86 -37.13 -0.91 3.26
C THR A 86 -37.73 -1.27 1.91
N GLN A 87 -36.92 -1.80 0.98
CA GLN A 87 -37.41 -2.48 -0.22
C GLN A 87 -37.49 -3.99 0.06
N PRO A 88 -38.52 -4.71 -0.43
CA PRO A 88 -38.47 -6.16 -0.41
C PRO A 88 -37.24 -6.62 -1.23
N PRO A 89 -36.45 -7.61 -0.76
CA PRO A 89 -35.32 -8.13 -1.52
C PRO A 89 -35.86 -8.62 -2.87
N ARG A 90 -35.31 -8.11 -3.99
CA ARG A 90 -35.84 -8.31 -5.36
C ARG A 90 -36.38 -9.72 -5.54
N ARG A 91 -37.71 -9.86 -5.50
CA ARG A 91 -38.40 -11.02 -6.01
C ARG A 91 -38.19 -11.00 -7.52
N MET A 92 -37.25 -11.81 -8.02
CA MET A 92 -37.46 -12.39 -9.33
C MET A 92 -38.61 -13.37 -9.15
N ASP A 93 -39.70 -13.16 -9.88
CA ASP A 93 -40.93 -13.89 -9.61
C ASP A 93 -40.79 -15.38 -9.89
N PHE A 94 -41.04 -16.17 -8.85
CA PHE A 94 -41.16 -17.62 -8.94
C PHE A 94 -42.51 -18.04 -9.56
N GLN A 95 -43.01 -17.32 -10.59
CA GLN A 95 -44.15 -17.70 -11.44
C GLN A 95 -44.48 -16.68 -12.57
N SER A 96 -43.60 -16.48 -13.56
CA SER A 96 -44.02 -15.95 -14.87
C SER A 96 -42.99 -16.18 -15.99
N VAL A 97 -43.14 -17.27 -16.74
CA VAL A 97 -42.65 -17.33 -18.13
C VAL A 97 -43.82 -16.97 -19.03
N GLN A 98 -44.09 -15.67 -19.17
CA GLN A 98 -44.81 -15.11 -20.31
C GLN A 98 -44.72 -13.58 -20.36
N GLU A 99 -44.71 -13.11 -21.60
CA GLU A 99 -44.99 -11.77 -22.13
C GLU A 99 -45.54 -10.70 -21.15
N GLU A 100 -44.87 -9.56 -21.08
CA GLU A 100 -45.39 -8.35 -21.74
C GLU A 100 -44.31 -7.29 -22.00
N SER A 101 -44.62 -6.29 -22.85
CA SER A 101 -43.69 -5.23 -23.24
C SER A 101 -44.14 -3.86 -22.72
N GLY A 102 -43.26 -3.16 -21.99
CA GLY A 102 -43.57 -1.85 -21.40
C GLY A 102 -42.33 -1.05 -21.03
N ARG A 103 -42.29 0.23 -21.43
CA ARG A 103 -41.23 1.19 -21.06
C ARG A 103 -41.47 1.75 -19.67
N ILE A 104 -40.45 1.72 -18.82
CA ILE A 104 -40.11 2.87 -17.96
C ILE A 104 -38.59 3.07 -18.03
N GLU A 105 -38.17 4.20 -18.56
CA GLU A 105 -36.76 4.62 -18.57
C GLU A 105 -36.42 5.30 -17.24
N ASN A 106 -35.32 4.91 -16.60
CA ASN A 106 -34.75 5.65 -15.48
C ASN A 106 -33.22 5.45 -15.47
N PRO A 107 -32.43 6.37 -16.06
CA PRO A 107 -30.99 6.18 -16.22
C PRO A 107 -30.23 6.26 -14.89
N SER A 108 -29.02 5.70 -14.86
CA SER A 108 -28.04 5.83 -13.76
C SER A 108 -28.46 5.34 -12.36
N ARG A 109 -29.08 4.15 -12.27
CA ARG A 109 -28.80 3.24 -11.14
C ARG A 109 -27.87 2.13 -11.63
N GLU A 110 -26.59 2.23 -11.29
CA GLU A 110 -25.63 1.12 -11.48
C GLU A 110 -26.16 -0.14 -10.80
N ILE A 111 -26.13 -1.28 -11.49
CA ILE A 111 -26.53 -2.56 -10.91
C ILE A 111 -25.47 -2.94 -9.86
N PRO A 112 -25.83 -3.14 -8.57
CA PRO A 112 -24.84 -3.45 -7.56
C PRO A 112 -24.06 -4.73 -7.92
N PRO A 113 -22.71 -4.72 -7.81
CA PRO A 113 -21.86 -5.88 -8.02
C PRO A 113 -22.38 -7.13 -7.30
N GLU A 114 -22.42 -8.26 -8.00
CA GLU A 114 -23.18 -9.47 -7.61
C GLU A 114 -22.91 -9.92 -6.16
N TRP A 115 -21.64 -9.86 -5.73
CA TRP A 115 -21.19 -10.21 -4.38
C TRP A 115 -21.86 -9.40 -3.26
N ARG A 116 -22.34 -8.18 -3.54
CA ARG A 116 -23.08 -7.33 -2.58
C ARG A 116 -24.51 -7.82 -2.31
N SER A 117 -24.98 -8.82 -3.06
CA SER A 117 -26.29 -9.47 -2.83
C SER A 117 -26.19 -10.82 -2.12
N LEU A 118 -24.98 -11.25 -1.76
CA LEU A 118 -24.71 -12.53 -1.09
C LEU A 118 -24.76 -12.38 0.43
N VAL A 119 -25.17 -13.44 1.13
CA VAL A 119 -25.19 -13.48 2.59
C VAL A 119 -23.78 -13.76 3.12
N PRO A 120 -23.18 -12.84 3.90
CA PRO A 120 -21.79 -12.95 4.33
C PRO A 120 -21.62 -13.82 5.60
N PHE A 121 -20.64 -14.74 5.56
CA PHE A 121 -20.20 -15.50 6.73
C PHE A 121 -18.68 -15.39 6.88
N ILE A 122 -18.20 -14.89 8.02
CA ILE A 122 -16.77 -14.87 8.35
C ILE A 122 -16.47 -16.02 9.30
N ILE A 123 -15.73 -17.02 8.82
CA ILE A 123 -15.21 -18.13 9.62
C ILE A 123 -13.76 -17.79 9.97
N ARG A 124 -13.50 -17.45 11.24
CA ARG A 124 -12.14 -17.25 11.75
C ARG A 124 -11.50 -18.63 11.94
N LEU A 125 -10.46 -18.94 11.18
CA LEU A 125 -9.88 -20.29 11.19
C LEU A 125 -9.15 -20.64 12.49
N ARG A 126 -8.68 -19.63 13.23
CA ARG A 126 -8.07 -19.78 14.55
C ARG A 126 -9.01 -20.29 15.63
N ASP A 127 -10.32 -20.21 15.40
CA ASP A 127 -11.33 -20.79 16.29
C ASP A 127 -11.45 -22.32 16.08
N TYR A 128 -10.65 -22.90 15.17
CA TYR A 128 -10.66 -24.32 14.74
C TYR A 128 -9.22 -24.87 14.62
N PRO A 129 -8.43 -24.95 15.72
CA PRO A 129 -7.02 -25.32 15.67
C PRO A 129 -6.77 -26.74 15.13
N ASP A 130 -7.68 -27.68 15.36
CA ASP A 130 -7.61 -29.05 14.84
C ASP A 130 -7.78 -29.16 13.31
N GLY A 131 -8.21 -28.07 12.66
CA GLY A 131 -8.43 -27.99 11.22
C GLY A 131 -9.82 -28.42 10.73
N GLU A 132 -10.68 -28.90 11.63
CA GLU A 132 -12.08 -29.23 11.35
C GLU A 132 -12.95 -27.96 11.30
N LEU A 133 -13.51 -27.65 10.13
CA LEU A 133 -14.40 -26.50 9.96
C LEU A 133 -15.77 -26.76 10.59
N PRO A 134 -16.47 -25.71 11.08
CA PRO A 134 -17.83 -25.87 11.55
C PRO A 134 -18.74 -26.33 10.40
N ARG A 135 -19.85 -27.01 10.71
CA ARG A 135 -20.78 -27.43 9.65
C ARG A 135 -21.47 -26.19 9.10
N PRO A 136 -21.88 -26.18 7.81
CA PRO A 136 -22.49 -24.98 7.23
C PRO A 136 -23.77 -24.51 7.94
N GLN A 137 -24.51 -25.44 8.56
CA GLN A 137 -25.64 -25.14 9.44
C GLN A 137 -25.28 -24.26 10.65
N ASP A 138 -24.04 -24.33 11.15
CA ASP A 138 -23.58 -23.63 12.35
C ASP A 138 -23.12 -22.19 12.06
N TYR A 139 -22.85 -21.86 10.78
CA TYR A 139 -22.26 -20.58 10.37
C TYR A 139 -23.01 -19.33 10.91
N PRO A 140 -24.35 -19.29 11.00
CA PRO A 140 -25.08 -18.16 11.60
C PRO A 140 -24.72 -17.93 13.07
N LEU A 141 -24.65 -19.01 13.88
CA LEU A 141 -24.31 -18.95 15.31
C LEU A 141 -22.84 -18.58 15.55
N LYS A 142 -21.97 -18.81 14.56
CA LYS A 142 -20.57 -18.32 14.58
C LYS A 142 -20.45 -16.83 14.26
N LEU A 143 -21.45 -16.24 13.59
CA LEU A 143 -21.47 -14.81 13.25
C LEU A 143 -21.98 -13.96 14.43
N ALA A 144 -23.04 -14.39 15.11
CA ALA A 144 -23.57 -13.78 16.34
C ALA A 144 -24.27 -14.85 17.19
N LYS A 145 -24.07 -14.81 18.52
CA LYS A 145 -24.61 -15.82 19.46
C LYS A 145 -26.04 -15.51 19.90
N GLU A 146 -26.49 -14.28 19.66
CA GLU A 146 -27.79 -13.74 19.99
C GLU A 146 -28.85 -14.05 18.91
N LEU A 147 -28.44 -14.68 17.80
CA LEU A 147 -29.35 -15.13 16.75
C LEU A 147 -30.04 -16.44 17.15
N PRO A 148 -31.34 -16.61 16.83
CA PRO A 148 -32.00 -17.91 16.93
C PRO A 148 -31.45 -18.89 15.88
N ASP A 149 -31.68 -20.18 16.10
CA ASP A 149 -31.32 -21.23 15.13
C ASP A 149 -31.91 -20.94 13.73
N ALA A 150 -31.08 -21.18 12.70
CA ALA A 150 -31.52 -20.97 11.33
C ALA A 150 -32.63 -21.96 10.94
N PRO A 151 -33.68 -21.54 10.21
CA PRO A 151 -34.79 -22.41 9.86
C PRO A 151 -34.34 -23.69 9.13
N PRO A 152 -34.97 -24.86 9.36
CA PRO A 152 -34.51 -26.14 8.80
C PRO A 152 -34.20 -26.10 7.29
N GLY A 153 -32.98 -26.49 6.94
CA GLY A 153 -32.44 -26.49 5.57
C GLY A 153 -32.22 -25.11 4.95
N TRP A 154 -32.26 -24.00 5.72
CA TRP A 154 -32.04 -22.65 5.19
C TRP A 154 -30.62 -22.49 4.63
N MET A 155 -29.60 -22.93 5.36
CA MET A 155 -28.21 -22.93 4.88
C MET A 155 -28.03 -23.80 3.63
N ASP A 156 -28.65 -24.98 3.55
CA ASP A 156 -28.56 -25.84 2.36
C ASP A 156 -29.19 -25.19 1.13
N ARG A 157 -30.35 -24.53 1.29
CA ARG A 157 -31.00 -23.76 0.20
C ARG A 157 -30.14 -22.57 -0.21
N LEU A 158 -29.57 -21.85 0.74
CA LEU A 158 -28.69 -20.70 0.51
C LEU A 158 -27.44 -21.10 -0.30
N LEU A 159 -26.79 -22.20 0.09
CA LEU A 159 -25.57 -22.70 -0.53
C LEU A 159 -25.81 -23.37 -1.88
N LYS A 160 -26.89 -24.16 -2.04
CA LYS A 160 -27.25 -24.75 -3.34
C LYS A 160 -27.59 -23.68 -4.38
N ASN A 161 -28.19 -22.56 -3.94
CA ASN A 161 -28.54 -21.44 -4.79
C ASN A 161 -27.39 -20.44 -5.03
N GLY A 162 -26.17 -20.72 -4.55
CA GLY A 162 -24.99 -19.86 -4.75
C GLY A 162 -25.03 -18.52 -4.00
N ARG A 163 -25.92 -18.37 -3.00
CA ARG A 163 -26.23 -17.08 -2.36
C ARG A 163 -25.37 -16.73 -1.14
N ALA A 164 -24.37 -17.54 -0.78
CA ALA A 164 -23.44 -17.25 0.31
C ALA A 164 -22.14 -16.58 -0.18
N LEU A 165 -21.57 -15.72 0.67
CA LEU A 165 -20.20 -15.21 0.60
C LEU A 165 -19.43 -15.78 1.80
N LEU A 166 -18.70 -16.87 1.57
CA LEU A 166 -17.93 -17.59 2.58
C LEU A 166 -16.52 -17.01 2.66
N MET A 167 -16.19 -16.42 3.80
CA MET A 167 -14.92 -15.74 4.05
C MET A 167 -14.15 -16.47 5.16
N PHE A 168 -13.06 -17.13 4.79
CA PHE A 168 -12.19 -17.85 5.73
C PHE A 168 -11.02 -16.95 6.11
N ASP A 169 -10.98 -16.50 7.37
CA ASP A 169 -9.98 -15.57 7.88
C ASP A 169 -8.82 -16.30 8.57
N GLY A 170 -7.62 -16.16 8.02
CA GLY A 170 -6.35 -16.61 8.59
C GLY A 170 -5.99 -18.07 8.31
N VAL A 171 -5.67 -18.47 7.07
CA VAL A 171 -5.11 -19.83 6.82
C VAL A 171 -3.68 -19.94 7.35
N ASP A 172 -3.02 -18.81 7.57
CA ASP A 172 -1.82 -18.69 8.41
C ASP A 172 -2.07 -19.05 9.89
N GLU A 173 -3.33 -19.17 10.31
CA GLU A 173 -3.73 -19.29 11.69
C GLU A 173 -5.03 -20.15 11.85
N VAL A 174 -5.19 -21.48 11.76
CA VAL A 174 -4.49 -22.73 11.35
C VAL A 174 -3.00 -23.05 11.67
N PRO A 175 -2.72 -24.13 12.45
CA PRO A 175 -1.41 -24.82 12.54
C PRO A 175 -0.94 -25.50 11.25
N ARG A 176 0.36 -25.43 10.96
CA ARG A 176 0.95 -25.94 9.69
C ARG A 176 0.57 -27.39 9.36
N ALA A 177 0.55 -28.29 10.35
CA ALA A 177 0.17 -29.70 10.15
C ALA A 177 -1.32 -29.90 9.78
N ARG A 178 -2.19 -28.95 10.12
CA ARG A 178 -3.65 -28.99 9.86
C ARG A 178 -4.08 -28.11 8.67
N ARG A 179 -3.20 -27.27 8.12
CA ARG A 179 -3.48 -26.47 6.90
C ARG A 179 -3.93 -27.33 5.72
N GLY A 180 -3.33 -28.50 5.53
CA GLY A 180 -3.75 -29.45 4.49
C GLY A 180 -5.19 -29.97 4.67
N GLN A 181 -5.65 -30.12 5.92
CA GLN A 181 -7.02 -30.52 6.24
C GLN A 181 -8.01 -29.38 5.95
N VAL A 182 -7.73 -28.16 6.43
CA VAL A 182 -8.55 -26.97 6.12
C VAL A 182 -8.64 -26.73 4.60
N LEU A 183 -7.54 -26.91 3.86
CA LEU A 183 -7.54 -26.84 2.39
C LEU A 183 -8.35 -27.98 1.74
N ALA A 184 -8.36 -29.18 2.32
CA ALA A 184 -9.19 -30.28 1.84
C ALA A 184 -10.69 -30.02 2.09
N GLU A 185 -11.06 -29.47 3.24
CA GLU A 185 -12.45 -29.12 3.57
C GLU A 185 -12.95 -27.92 2.75
N ILE A 186 -12.11 -26.89 2.52
CA ILE A 186 -12.40 -25.81 1.56
C ILE A 186 -12.55 -26.38 0.14
N ARG A 187 -11.67 -27.29 -0.30
CA ARG A 187 -11.77 -28.00 -1.59
C ARG A 187 -13.07 -28.83 -1.70
N GLN A 188 -13.53 -29.43 -0.60
CA GLN A 188 -14.82 -30.14 -0.55
C GLN A 188 -16.00 -29.17 -0.66
N LEU A 189 -16.02 -28.07 0.10
CA LEU A 189 -17.06 -27.04 0.00
C LEU A 189 -17.13 -26.43 -1.41
N LEU A 190 -15.98 -26.17 -2.05
CA LEU A 190 -15.87 -25.71 -3.43
C LEU A 190 -16.41 -26.72 -4.44
N LYS A 191 -16.30 -28.02 -4.18
CA LYS A 191 -16.84 -29.11 -5.02
C LYS A 191 -18.34 -29.31 -4.83
N THR A 192 -18.83 -29.21 -3.58
CA THR A 192 -20.23 -29.43 -3.23
C THR A 192 -21.11 -28.21 -3.54
N TYR A 193 -20.58 -27.00 -3.37
CA TYR A 193 -21.34 -25.74 -3.47
C TYR A 193 -20.65 -24.68 -4.38
N PRO A 194 -20.30 -25.01 -5.63
CA PRO A 194 -19.40 -24.22 -6.48
C PRO A 194 -19.90 -22.82 -6.87
N GLY A 195 -21.20 -22.55 -6.79
CA GLY A 195 -21.80 -21.26 -7.19
C GLY A 195 -21.68 -20.12 -6.17
N ASN A 196 -21.24 -20.40 -4.94
CA ASN A 196 -21.07 -19.39 -3.90
C ASN A 196 -19.76 -18.60 -4.10
N ALA A 197 -19.67 -17.41 -3.50
CA ALA A 197 -18.41 -16.69 -3.44
C ALA A 197 -17.55 -17.18 -2.27
N PHE A 198 -16.25 -17.38 -2.53
CA PHE A 198 -15.26 -17.83 -1.57
C PHE A 198 -14.12 -16.81 -1.48
N VAL A 199 -13.80 -16.35 -0.27
CA VAL A 199 -12.65 -15.48 -0.01
C VAL A 199 -11.80 -16.11 1.09
N VAL A 200 -10.48 -16.06 0.92
CA VAL A 200 -9.52 -16.62 1.87
C VAL A 200 -8.43 -15.58 2.15
N THR A 201 -8.08 -15.35 3.42
CA THR A 201 -6.91 -14.54 3.80
C THR A 201 -5.75 -15.42 4.24
N THR A 202 -4.51 -15.01 3.93
CA THR A 202 -3.31 -15.66 4.45
C THR A 202 -2.09 -14.72 4.50
N ARG A 203 -1.02 -15.10 5.23
CA ARG A 203 0.32 -14.48 5.10
C ARG A 203 1.04 -14.99 3.85
N PRO A 204 1.91 -14.19 3.21
CA PRO A 204 2.63 -14.60 1.99
C PRO A 204 3.48 -15.87 2.13
N GLU A 205 3.98 -16.16 3.34
CA GLU A 205 4.89 -17.28 3.64
C GLU A 205 4.17 -18.55 4.15
N ALA A 206 2.87 -18.48 4.44
CA ALA A 206 2.21 -19.49 5.26
C ALA A 206 1.56 -20.67 4.49
N VAL A 207 1.28 -20.46 3.20
CA VAL A 207 0.66 -21.42 2.27
C VAL A 207 1.18 -21.12 0.86
N GLU A 208 1.37 -22.12 0.02
CA GLU A 208 1.92 -21.88 -1.32
C GLU A 208 0.88 -21.25 -2.26
N ARG A 209 1.35 -20.35 -3.15
CA ARG A 209 0.47 -19.68 -4.13
C ARG A 209 -0.15 -20.68 -5.11
N ALA A 210 0.59 -21.75 -5.44
CA ALA A 210 0.18 -22.77 -6.41
C ALA A 210 -1.12 -23.48 -6.00
N GLU A 211 -1.22 -23.94 -4.75
CA GLU A 211 -2.38 -24.68 -4.22
C GLU A 211 -3.71 -23.94 -4.44
N PHE A 212 -3.70 -22.63 -4.23
CA PHE A 212 -4.88 -21.77 -4.46
C PHE A 212 -5.10 -21.44 -5.94
N GLN A 213 -4.04 -21.35 -6.75
CA GLN A 213 -4.17 -21.13 -8.19
C GLN A 213 -4.78 -22.36 -8.90
N GLU A 214 -4.42 -23.58 -8.50
CA GLU A 214 -5.07 -24.82 -8.95
C GLU A 214 -6.56 -24.87 -8.56
N LEU A 215 -6.90 -24.33 -7.39
CA LEU A 215 -8.29 -24.15 -6.95
C LEU A 215 -9.01 -22.97 -7.62
N GLY A 216 -8.38 -22.26 -8.57
CA GLY A 216 -8.98 -21.17 -9.34
C GLY A 216 -9.15 -19.84 -8.59
N PHE A 217 -8.40 -19.62 -7.50
CA PHE A 217 -8.44 -18.35 -6.76
C PHE A 217 -7.65 -17.25 -7.47
N LEU A 218 -8.31 -16.13 -7.74
CA LEU A 218 -7.64 -14.89 -8.13
C LEU A 218 -6.97 -14.28 -6.89
N SER A 219 -5.64 -14.16 -6.90
CA SER A 219 -4.89 -13.64 -5.75
C SER A 219 -4.50 -12.17 -5.90
N ALA A 220 -4.69 -11.40 -4.83
CA ALA A 220 -4.12 -10.05 -4.64
C ALA A 220 -3.21 -10.00 -3.40
N ARG A 221 -2.43 -8.92 -3.30
CA ARG A 221 -1.69 -8.53 -2.11
C ARG A 221 -2.32 -7.24 -1.56
N VAL A 222 -2.44 -7.12 -0.24
CA VAL A 222 -2.76 -5.83 0.40
C VAL A 222 -1.50 -4.99 0.38
N GLU A 223 -1.55 -3.83 -0.28
CA GLU A 223 -0.46 -2.86 -0.35
C GLU A 223 -0.33 -2.05 0.98
N PRO A 224 0.84 -1.47 1.28
CA PRO A 224 0.97 -0.50 2.37
C PRO A 224 0.18 0.78 2.07
N LEU A 225 -0.19 1.53 3.12
CA LEU A 225 -0.85 2.84 2.96
C LEU A 225 0.04 3.81 2.17
N SER A 226 -0.49 4.38 1.10
CA SER A 226 0.11 5.56 0.46
C SER A 226 -0.02 6.80 1.37
N PRO A 227 0.65 7.93 1.07
CA PRO A 227 0.42 9.18 1.80
C PRO A 227 -1.05 9.60 1.83
N GLN A 228 -1.79 9.44 0.72
CA GLN A 228 -3.21 9.79 0.64
C GLN A 228 -4.10 8.83 1.47
N ASP A 229 -3.79 7.54 1.46
CA ASP A 229 -4.48 6.56 2.32
C ASP A 229 -4.21 6.83 3.80
N ARG A 230 -2.98 7.28 4.15
CA ARG A 230 -2.59 7.66 5.51
C ARG A 230 -3.36 8.89 5.98
N THR A 231 -3.43 9.96 5.19
CA THR A 231 -4.24 11.16 5.50
C THR A 231 -5.70 10.77 5.74
N THR A 232 -6.29 10.03 4.80
CA THR A 232 -7.67 9.50 4.90
C THR A 232 -7.86 8.64 6.16
N PHE A 233 -6.89 7.79 6.50
CA PHE A 233 -6.94 6.94 7.69
C PHE A 233 -6.91 7.77 8.98
N ILE A 234 -6.05 8.80 9.04
CA ILE A 234 -5.95 9.72 10.18
C ILE A 234 -7.28 10.44 10.40
N ASP A 235 -7.90 11.00 9.35
CA ASP A 235 -9.20 11.67 9.46
C ASP A 235 -10.29 10.73 9.99
N ARG A 236 -10.42 9.55 9.38
CA ARG A 236 -11.43 8.55 9.77
C ARG A 236 -11.20 7.96 11.16
N TRP A 237 -9.95 7.89 11.61
CA TRP A 237 -9.62 7.47 12.98
C TRP A 237 -10.06 8.52 14.01
N HIS A 238 -9.81 9.81 13.74
CA HIS A 238 -10.23 10.90 14.62
C HIS A 238 -11.75 11.09 14.62
N GLU A 239 -12.41 11.03 13.46
CA GLU A 239 -13.88 11.01 13.33
C GLU A 239 -14.51 9.89 14.18
N ALA A 240 -13.98 8.65 14.10
CA ALA A 240 -14.43 7.53 14.91
C ALA A 240 -14.18 7.74 16.42
N MET A 241 -13.11 8.45 16.79
CA MET A 241 -12.83 8.81 18.18
C MET A 241 -13.79 9.90 18.69
N GLU A 242 -14.13 10.91 17.91
CA GLU A 242 -15.16 11.90 18.27
C GLU A 242 -16.51 11.22 18.56
N VAL A 243 -16.93 10.27 17.72
CA VAL A 243 -18.15 9.49 17.93
C VAL A 243 -18.09 8.66 19.23
N ARG A 244 -16.91 8.17 19.61
CA ARG A 244 -16.68 7.47 20.89
C ARG A 244 -16.72 8.41 22.10
N LEU A 245 -16.16 9.61 21.98
CA LEU A 245 -16.14 10.63 23.03
C LEU A 245 -17.53 11.27 23.24
N ARG A 246 -18.27 11.55 22.16
CA ARG A 246 -19.68 11.97 22.22
C ARG A 246 -20.55 10.95 22.97
N LYS A 247 -20.32 9.64 22.77
CA LYS A 247 -20.98 8.55 23.52
C LYS A 247 -20.58 8.44 25.00
N ARG A 248 -19.61 9.23 25.46
CA ARG A 248 -19.21 9.37 26.87
C ARG A 248 -19.64 10.70 27.49
N ASN A 249 -20.36 11.53 26.75
CA ASN A 249 -20.66 12.94 27.09
C ASN A 249 -19.39 13.82 27.22
N GLU A 250 -18.32 13.47 26.50
CA GLU A 250 -17.05 14.19 26.44
C GLU A 250 -16.82 14.82 25.02
N PRO A 251 -17.76 15.61 24.47
CA PRO A 251 -17.67 16.05 23.07
C PRO A 251 -16.45 16.95 22.81
N GLN A 252 -15.54 16.47 21.97
CA GLN A 252 -14.36 17.19 21.49
C GLN A 252 -14.35 17.23 19.95
N ASP A 253 -13.83 18.31 19.37
CA ASP A 253 -13.47 18.39 17.95
C ASP A 253 -12.02 17.94 17.80
N LEU A 254 -11.80 16.88 17.03
CA LEU A 254 -10.48 16.27 16.83
C LEU A 254 -9.94 16.53 15.42
N ARG A 255 -10.67 17.24 14.55
CA ARG A 255 -10.19 17.61 13.21
C ARG A 255 -8.91 18.46 13.25
N PRO A 256 -8.73 19.43 14.19
CA PRO A 256 -7.47 20.16 14.31
C PRO A 256 -6.31 19.27 14.78
N VAL A 257 -6.60 18.22 15.55
CA VAL A 257 -5.61 17.22 16.01
C VAL A 257 -5.20 16.30 14.85
N ALA A 258 -6.15 15.91 14.00
CA ALA A 258 -5.90 15.15 12.78
C ALA A 258 -4.99 15.93 11.80
N GLN A 259 -5.31 17.21 11.57
CA GLN A 259 -4.53 18.09 10.68
C GLN A 259 -3.09 18.28 11.18
N ARG A 260 -2.88 18.60 12.46
CA ARG A 260 -1.52 18.75 13.01
C ARG A 260 -0.72 17.45 13.01
N LEU A 261 -1.38 16.29 13.11
CA LEU A 261 -0.72 15.00 12.89
C LEU A 261 -0.28 14.81 11.43
N GLN A 262 -1.10 15.20 10.46
CA GLN A 262 -0.76 15.12 9.03
C GLN A 262 0.43 16.03 8.72
N GLU A 263 0.36 17.30 9.12
CA GLU A 263 1.45 18.29 9.02
C GLU A 263 2.75 17.73 9.61
N ARG A 264 2.71 17.25 10.86
CA ARG A 264 3.90 16.70 11.56
C ARG A 264 4.47 15.45 10.88
N LEU A 265 3.64 14.61 10.27
CA LEU A 265 4.11 13.41 9.54
C LEU A 265 4.77 13.78 8.21
N ASP A 266 4.27 14.80 7.52
CA ASP A 266 4.84 15.26 6.26
C ASP A 266 6.12 16.10 6.49
N GLU A 267 6.25 16.75 7.64
CA GLU A 267 7.52 17.29 8.16
C GLU A 267 8.53 16.20 8.59
N THR A 268 8.05 15.01 8.98
CA THR A 268 8.91 13.92 9.50
C THR A 268 8.85 12.63 8.65
N PRO A 269 9.38 12.61 7.40
CA PRO A 269 9.36 11.44 6.52
C PRO A 269 9.91 10.14 7.13
N ALA A 270 10.83 10.23 8.10
CA ALA A 270 11.35 9.06 8.81
C ALA A 270 10.29 8.34 9.65
N ILE A 271 9.35 9.08 10.24
CA ILE A 271 8.22 8.55 11.01
C ILE A 271 7.07 8.16 10.09
N ALA A 272 6.78 8.96 9.06
CA ALA A 272 5.77 8.64 8.06
C ALA A 272 5.99 7.25 7.43
N ARG A 273 7.26 6.86 7.18
CA ARG A 273 7.62 5.52 6.70
C ARG A 273 7.26 4.36 7.64
N LEU A 274 7.10 4.58 8.95
CA LEU A 274 6.59 3.56 9.87
C LEU A 274 5.05 3.44 9.81
N THR A 275 4.37 4.56 9.59
CA THR A 275 2.89 4.62 9.54
C THR A 275 2.24 4.01 8.30
N ILE A 276 3.00 3.34 7.43
CA ILE A 276 2.49 2.64 6.23
C ILE A 276 1.62 1.40 6.55
N SER A 277 1.65 0.92 7.80
CA SER A 277 0.75 -0.13 8.29
C SER A 277 -0.43 0.51 9.04
N PRO A 278 -1.70 0.20 8.70
CA PRO A 278 -2.88 0.77 9.36
C PRO A 278 -2.86 0.62 10.89
N LEU A 279 -2.35 -0.51 11.39
CA LEU A 279 -2.26 -0.76 12.83
C LEU A 279 -1.22 0.13 13.53
N LEU A 280 -0.07 0.38 12.88
CA LEU A 280 0.96 1.26 13.43
C LEU A 280 0.58 2.74 13.25
N CYS A 281 -0.12 3.09 12.17
CA CYS A 281 -0.75 4.40 12.00
C CYS A 281 -1.76 4.69 13.13
N ALA A 282 -2.65 3.75 13.45
CA ALA A 282 -3.60 3.88 14.56
C ALA A 282 -2.90 4.03 15.93
N ALA A 283 -1.78 3.34 16.14
CA ALA A 283 -0.99 3.49 17.35
C ALA A 283 -0.32 4.88 17.46
N VAL A 284 0.16 5.44 16.34
CA VAL A 284 0.69 6.81 16.27
C VAL A 284 -0.42 7.85 16.49
N CYS A 285 -1.62 7.66 15.91
CA CYS A 285 -2.78 8.52 16.16
C CYS A 285 -3.15 8.53 17.66
N ALA A 286 -3.20 7.35 18.28
CA ALA A 286 -3.43 7.21 19.72
C ALA A 286 -2.35 7.91 20.55
N LEU A 287 -1.08 7.79 20.17
CA LEU A 287 0.04 8.43 20.88
C LEU A 287 -0.02 9.95 20.78
N HIS A 288 -0.26 10.50 19.58
CA HIS A 288 -0.39 11.93 19.32
C HIS A 288 -1.51 12.55 20.16
N LEU A 289 -2.72 11.96 20.12
CA LEU A 289 -3.86 12.40 20.93
C LEU A 289 -3.58 12.34 22.44
N ARG A 290 -2.82 11.33 22.90
CA ARG A 290 -2.49 11.12 24.33
C ARG A 290 -1.36 12.00 24.86
N ARG A 291 -0.47 12.51 23.99
CA ARG A 291 0.68 13.34 24.38
C ARG A 291 0.47 14.84 24.16
N ALA A 292 -0.78 15.27 24.00
CA ALA A 292 -1.13 16.64 23.62
C ALA A 292 -0.31 17.08 22.39
N GLU A 293 -0.39 16.27 21.33
CA GLU A 293 0.19 16.53 20.00
C GLU A 293 1.72 16.43 19.92
N ASN A 294 2.42 16.31 21.06
CA ASN A 294 3.87 16.11 21.10
C ASN A 294 4.26 14.68 20.68
N LEU A 295 4.60 14.52 19.39
CA LEU A 295 5.22 13.32 18.84
C LEU A 295 6.77 13.41 18.84
N PRO A 296 7.46 12.31 19.21
CA PRO A 296 8.90 12.12 19.01
C PRO A 296 9.40 12.52 17.62
N GLU A 297 10.67 12.90 17.53
CA GLU A 297 11.30 13.33 16.27
C GLU A 297 11.99 12.20 15.51
N THR A 298 12.30 11.08 16.19
CA THR A 298 13.05 9.95 15.62
C THR A 298 12.22 8.67 15.60
N PRO A 299 12.46 7.75 14.63
CA PRO A 299 11.87 6.41 14.63
C PRO A 299 12.14 5.61 15.91
N VAL A 300 13.30 5.83 16.55
CA VAL A 300 13.73 5.16 17.78
C VAL A 300 12.91 5.61 18.98
N ASP A 301 12.85 6.92 19.25
CA ASP A 301 12.05 7.44 20.37
C ASP A 301 10.56 7.23 20.12
N LEU A 302 10.09 7.23 18.86
CA LEU A 302 8.72 6.83 18.55
C LEU A 302 8.44 5.37 18.95
N CYS A 303 9.32 4.43 18.62
CA CYS A 303 9.16 3.03 19.03
C CYS A 303 9.22 2.87 20.55
N GLU A 304 10.04 3.67 21.24
CA GLU A 304 10.03 3.72 22.71
C GLU A 304 8.72 4.28 23.26
N LYS A 305 8.21 5.39 22.74
CA LYS A 305 6.98 6.04 23.26
C LYS A 305 5.71 5.26 22.94
N LEU A 306 5.71 4.49 21.85
CA LEU A 306 4.70 3.47 21.58
C LEU A 306 4.81 2.29 22.56
N SER A 307 6.02 1.80 22.84
CA SER A 307 6.25 0.72 23.82
C SER A 307 5.82 1.14 25.23
N GLU A 308 6.16 2.36 25.67
CA GLU A 308 5.74 2.99 26.92
C GLU A 308 4.20 3.05 27.04
N MET A 309 3.52 3.55 26.00
CA MET A 309 2.06 3.65 25.95
C MET A 309 1.37 2.28 26.03
N LEU A 310 1.91 1.29 25.30
CA LEU A 310 1.33 -0.04 25.18
C LEU A 310 1.56 -0.90 26.43
N LEU A 311 2.75 -0.83 27.05
CA LEU A 311 3.11 -1.65 28.21
C LEU A 311 2.65 -1.10 29.56
N GLU A 312 2.51 0.22 29.71
CA GLU A 312 2.05 0.83 30.97
C GLU A 312 0.60 1.31 30.95
N ARG A 313 0.23 2.13 29.95
CA ARG A 313 -0.99 2.96 30.04
C ARG A 313 -2.24 2.25 29.55
N ARG A 314 -2.12 1.42 28.50
CA ARG A 314 -3.19 0.49 28.10
C ARG A 314 -3.64 -0.42 29.25
N ASP A 315 -2.73 -0.74 30.15
CA ASP A 315 -2.93 -1.58 31.32
C ASP A 315 -3.68 -0.83 32.44
N LYS A 316 -3.18 0.35 32.82
CA LYS A 316 -3.74 1.22 33.87
C LYS A 316 -5.13 1.80 33.54
N GLU A 317 -5.56 1.76 32.28
CA GLU A 317 -6.77 2.43 31.78
C GLU A 317 -7.92 1.48 31.33
N ARG A 318 -7.81 0.15 31.52
CA ARG A 318 -8.91 -0.80 31.22
C ARG A 318 -10.12 -0.53 32.14
N PRO A 319 -11.28 -0.03 31.65
CA PRO A 319 -12.44 0.21 32.51
C PRO A 319 -13.20 -1.10 32.77
N GLY A 320 -13.58 -1.36 34.02
CA GLY A 320 -14.55 -2.40 34.39
C GLY A 320 -14.00 -3.70 34.99
N MET A 321 -12.72 -4.04 34.81
CA MET A 321 -12.10 -5.18 35.52
C MET A 321 -11.58 -4.75 36.90
N GLY A 322 -12.50 -4.61 37.85
CA GLY A 322 -12.17 -4.45 39.27
C GLY A 322 -12.23 -5.77 40.03
N ARG A 323 -11.07 -6.31 40.43
CA ARG A 323 -10.92 -7.32 41.51
C ARG A 323 -11.42 -8.76 41.24
N GLU A 324 -11.11 -9.33 40.08
CA GLU A 324 -11.06 -10.79 39.87
C GLU A 324 -9.59 -11.20 39.58
N ARG A 325 -8.68 -11.10 40.57
CA ARG A 325 -8.32 -12.11 41.60
C ARG A 325 -7.13 -13.02 41.20
N THR A 326 -6.01 -12.80 41.88
CA THR A 326 -4.85 -13.72 42.07
C THR A 326 -3.90 -14.04 40.91
N GLU A 327 -4.30 -14.02 39.64
CA GLU A 327 -3.34 -14.31 38.55
C GLU A 327 -2.50 -13.08 38.14
N ASP A 328 -3.11 -11.89 38.26
CA ASP A 328 -2.55 -10.60 37.87
C ASP A 328 -1.41 -10.05 38.74
N GLU A 329 -1.34 -10.47 40.01
CA GLU A 329 -0.43 -9.88 41.00
C GLU A 329 1.05 -10.07 40.65
N GLN A 330 1.39 -11.12 39.89
CA GLN A 330 2.75 -11.36 39.41
C GLN A 330 3.14 -10.38 38.28
N TYR A 331 2.20 -10.03 37.38
CA TYR A 331 2.45 -9.10 36.28
C TYR A 331 2.53 -7.63 36.74
N LEU A 332 1.81 -7.29 37.81
CA LEU A 332 1.84 -5.94 38.41
C LEU A 332 3.14 -5.63 39.18
N GLN A 333 3.95 -6.63 39.53
CA GLN A 333 5.29 -6.45 40.11
C GLN A 333 6.35 -6.06 39.06
N LEU A 334 6.06 -6.26 37.78
CA LEU A 334 6.93 -5.87 36.68
C LEU A 334 6.67 -4.40 36.31
N ASP A 335 7.63 -3.52 36.58
CA ASP A 335 7.66 -2.17 36.03
C ASP A 335 7.93 -2.16 34.51
N TYR A 336 7.83 -0.99 33.89
CA TYR A 336 8.10 -0.81 32.45
C TYR A 336 9.43 -1.40 32.00
N ALA A 337 10.52 -1.17 32.74
CA ALA A 337 11.86 -1.60 32.35
C ALA A 337 12.00 -3.13 32.36
N LYS A 338 11.42 -3.80 33.38
CA LYS A 338 11.33 -5.27 33.44
C LYS A 338 10.46 -5.83 32.32
N ARG A 339 9.26 -5.27 32.11
CA ARG A 339 8.33 -5.67 31.03
C ARG A 339 9.00 -5.55 29.65
N LYS A 340 9.62 -4.40 29.38
CA LYS A 340 10.37 -4.12 28.14
C LYS A 340 11.53 -5.10 27.98
N GLY A 341 12.38 -5.27 28.99
CA GLY A 341 13.56 -6.14 28.91
C GLY A 341 13.25 -7.62 28.68
N ILE A 342 12.13 -8.13 29.22
CA ILE A 342 11.62 -9.47 28.91
C ILE A 342 11.22 -9.58 27.43
N LEU A 343 10.50 -8.59 26.89
CA LEU A 343 10.13 -8.58 25.47
C LEU A 343 11.33 -8.34 24.55
N SER A 344 12.30 -7.50 24.92
CA SER A 344 13.55 -7.30 24.19
C SER A 344 14.39 -8.59 24.15
N ARG A 345 14.33 -9.44 25.18
CA ARG A 345 14.91 -10.80 25.14
C ARG A 345 14.15 -11.72 24.16
N LEU A 346 12.82 -11.74 24.21
CA LEU A 346 12.02 -12.56 23.31
C LEU A 346 12.23 -12.17 21.84
N ALA A 347 12.19 -10.87 21.53
CA ALA A 347 12.45 -10.33 20.19
C ALA A 347 13.85 -10.67 19.68
N HIS A 348 14.87 -10.55 20.52
CA HIS A 348 16.26 -10.91 20.23
C HIS A 348 16.42 -12.40 19.89
N HIS A 349 15.81 -13.29 20.68
CA HIS A 349 15.78 -14.72 20.39
C HIS A 349 15.08 -15.02 19.05
N MET A 350 13.95 -14.37 18.77
CA MET A 350 13.21 -14.56 17.52
C MET A 350 14.03 -14.15 16.28
N VAL A 351 14.76 -13.03 16.37
CA VAL A 351 15.67 -12.57 15.29
C VAL A 351 16.85 -13.53 15.11
N LEU A 352 17.51 -13.93 16.20
CA LEU A 352 18.60 -14.94 16.16
C LEU A 352 18.16 -16.28 15.55
N ALA A 353 16.91 -16.69 15.76
CA ALA A 353 16.33 -17.90 15.19
C ALA A 353 15.81 -17.73 13.74
N GLY A 354 15.85 -16.52 13.17
CA GLY A 354 15.27 -16.23 11.85
C GLY A 354 13.74 -16.37 11.80
N THR A 355 13.04 -16.14 12.93
CA THR A 355 11.60 -16.44 13.07
C THR A 355 10.70 -15.21 13.25
N SER A 356 9.47 -15.34 12.73
CA SER A 356 8.37 -14.39 12.94
C SER A 356 7.54 -14.70 14.20
N ALA A 357 7.51 -15.96 14.64
CA ALA A 357 6.77 -16.46 15.80
C ALA A 357 7.52 -17.64 16.47
N VAL A 358 7.39 -17.84 17.79
CA VAL A 358 7.95 -18.99 18.55
C VAL A 358 6.85 -19.76 19.28
N ASN A 359 7.04 -21.04 19.64
CA ASN A 359 6.03 -21.79 20.42
C ASN A 359 5.98 -21.32 21.89
N GLU A 360 4.93 -21.72 22.61
CA GLU A 360 4.75 -21.40 24.04
C GLU A 360 5.96 -21.78 24.91
N THR A 361 6.48 -23.00 24.78
CA THR A 361 7.60 -23.50 25.61
C THR A 361 8.88 -22.69 25.39
N ASP A 362 9.14 -22.24 24.17
CA ASP A 362 10.26 -21.35 23.85
C ASP A 362 10.06 -19.94 24.40
N ALA A 363 8.84 -19.40 24.30
CA ALA A 363 8.49 -18.11 24.90
C ALA A 363 8.60 -18.15 26.44
N ASP A 364 8.06 -19.18 27.09
CA ASP A 364 8.13 -19.38 28.54
C ASP A 364 9.56 -19.57 29.02
N ARG A 365 10.39 -20.31 28.26
CA ARG A 365 11.83 -20.40 28.50
C ARG A 365 12.50 -19.03 28.45
N GLN A 366 12.25 -18.23 27.41
CA GLN A 366 12.83 -16.89 27.31
C GLN A 366 12.31 -15.93 28.40
N ILE A 367 11.03 -16.03 28.78
CA ILE A 367 10.44 -15.22 29.85
C ILE A 367 11.03 -15.61 31.21
N ALA A 368 11.17 -16.91 31.51
CA ALA A 368 11.82 -17.40 32.73
C ALA A 368 13.29 -16.96 32.83
N GLU A 369 14.05 -17.05 31.73
CA GLU A 369 15.43 -16.56 31.68
C GLU A 369 15.54 -15.03 31.79
N GLY A 370 14.50 -14.29 31.36
CA GLY A 370 14.36 -12.86 31.57
C GLY A 370 14.08 -12.52 33.04
N LEU A 371 13.05 -13.13 33.63
CA LEU A 371 12.67 -13.00 35.05
C LEU A 371 13.83 -13.33 35.99
N LYS A 372 14.57 -14.41 35.72
CA LYS A 372 15.78 -14.78 36.47
C LYS A 372 16.86 -13.68 36.43
N SER A 373 17.01 -12.95 35.31
CA SER A 373 17.95 -11.84 35.22
C SER A 373 17.53 -10.57 35.98
N TYR A 374 16.28 -10.52 36.47
CA TYR A 374 15.77 -9.50 37.38
C TYR A 374 15.61 -9.98 38.83
N ASN A 375 16.12 -11.18 39.17
CA ASN A 375 15.94 -11.86 40.45
C ASN A 375 14.47 -12.18 40.82
N LEU A 376 13.60 -12.34 39.81
CA LEU A 376 12.17 -12.64 39.95
C LEU A 376 11.83 -14.08 39.52
N ALA A 377 12.70 -15.04 39.88
CA ALA A 377 12.60 -16.44 39.46
C ALA A 377 11.47 -17.24 40.14
N ASP A 378 10.77 -16.62 41.08
CA ASP A 378 9.55 -17.08 41.76
C ASP A 378 8.27 -16.83 40.93
N LEU A 379 8.30 -15.84 40.02
CA LEU A 379 7.18 -15.53 39.13
C LEU A 379 7.07 -16.57 38.01
N ARG A 380 5.85 -17.01 37.70
CA ARG A 380 5.61 -18.06 36.69
C ARG A 380 5.62 -17.47 35.30
N ALA A 381 6.56 -17.93 34.46
CA ALA A 381 6.71 -17.45 33.09
C ALA A 381 5.41 -17.54 32.28
N GLU A 382 4.70 -18.67 32.37
CA GLU A 382 3.39 -18.92 31.76
C GLU A 382 2.36 -17.82 32.07
N ARG A 383 2.24 -17.41 33.33
CA ARG A 383 1.33 -16.34 33.75
C ARG A 383 1.78 -14.98 33.23
N ILE A 384 3.09 -14.71 33.25
CA ILE A 384 3.65 -13.48 32.66
C ILE A 384 3.46 -13.46 31.13
N ARG A 385 3.51 -14.61 30.45
CA ARG A 385 3.27 -14.79 29.02
C ARG A 385 1.82 -14.47 28.65
N HIS A 386 0.85 -15.08 29.33
CA HIS A 386 -0.58 -14.78 29.15
C HIS A 386 -0.88 -13.31 29.44
N ALA A 387 -0.39 -12.77 30.56
CA ALA A 387 -0.58 -11.36 30.90
C ALA A 387 0.05 -10.41 29.87
N LEU A 388 1.23 -10.73 29.32
CA LEU A 388 1.82 -9.94 28.23
C LEU A 388 0.96 -9.97 26.97
N ILE A 389 0.44 -11.13 26.55
CA ILE A 389 -0.43 -11.27 25.37
C ILE A 389 -1.72 -10.46 25.55
N GLU A 390 -2.41 -10.57 26.69
CA GLU A 390 -3.67 -9.87 26.90
C GLU A 390 -3.52 -8.35 27.10
N ARG A 391 -2.48 -7.93 27.84
CA ARG A 391 -2.43 -6.58 28.43
C ARG A 391 -1.54 -5.64 27.62
N SER A 392 -0.38 -6.10 27.12
CA SER A 392 0.57 -5.23 26.42
C SER A 392 0.06 -4.79 25.04
N GLY A 393 -0.60 -5.68 24.29
CA GLY A 393 -0.84 -5.47 22.87
C GLY A 393 0.43 -5.33 22.01
N LEU A 394 1.60 -5.74 22.53
CA LEU A 394 2.82 -5.92 21.75
C LEU A 394 2.93 -7.36 21.24
N LEU A 395 2.50 -8.33 22.04
CA LEU A 395 2.38 -9.74 21.64
C LEU A 395 0.95 -10.07 21.21
N GLN A 396 0.83 -11.09 20.36
CA GLN A 396 -0.39 -11.87 20.17
C GLN A 396 -0.04 -13.36 20.07
N GLU A 397 -1.04 -14.21 20.31
CA GLU A 397 -0.98 -15.65 20.02
C GLU A 397 -1.63 -15.91 18.65
N SER A 398 -0.95 -16.65 17.79
CA SER A 398 -1.55 -17.27 16.60
C SER A 398 -2.13 -18.64 16.97
N SER A 399 -3.12 -19.10 16.20
CA SER A 399 -3.88 -20.37 16.42
C SER A 399 -3.05 -21.62 16.72
N ASP A 400 -1.78 -21.61 16.35
CA ASP A 400 -0.86 -22.73 16.39
C ASP A 400 0.02 -22.73 17.64
N GLN A 401 -0.49 -22.07 18.70
CA GLN A 401 0.16 -21.91 20.00
C GLN A 401 1.55 -21.30 19.82
N ARG A 402 1.66 -20.38 18.86
CA ARG A 402 2.85 -19.57 18.63
C ARG A 402 2.58 -18.13 19.00
N ILE A 403 3.64 -17.48 19.43
CA ILE A 403 3.63 -16.17 20.03
C ILE A 403 4.53 -15.29 19.20
N GLU A 404 3.96 -14.16 18.80
CA GLU A 404 4.57 -13.22 17.88
C GLU A 404 4.27 -11.79 18.26
N PHE A 405 5.05 -10.86 17.70
CA PHE A 405 4.81 -9.45 17.89
C PHE A 405 3.75 -8.96 16.91
N LEU A 406 2.71 -8.32 17.46
CA LEU A 406 1.64 -7.64 16.73
C LEU A 406 2.20 -6.58 15.75
N HIS A 407 3.37 -6.02 16.06
CA HIS A 407 4.12 -5.07 15.24
C HIS A 407 5.56 -5.56 15.04
N ASN A 408 5.91 -6.00 13.83
CA ASN A 408 7.28 -6.36 13.46
C ASN A 408 8.28 -5.21 13.73
N THR A 409 7.91 -3.96 13.44
CA THR A 409 8.72 -2.76 13.73
C THR A 409 9.10 -2.63 15.21
N LEU A 410 8.19 -3.00 16.13
CA LEU A 410 8.47 -2.94 17.56
C LEU A 410 9.31 -4.15 18.02
N LYS A 411 9.14 -5.33 17.39
CA LYS A 411 10.08 -6.46 17.55
C LYS A 411 11.49 -6.09 17.12
N GLU A 412 11.63 -5.46 15.95
CA GLU A 412 12.91 -5.04 15.37
C GLU A 412 13.61 -4.02 16.27
N TYR A 413 12.87 -3.01 16.77
CA TYR A 413 13.36 -2.06 17.77
C TYR A 413 13.82 -2.76 19.06
N LEU A 414 12.97 -3.58 19.69
CA LEU A 414 13.26 -4.24 20.97
C LEU A 414 14.44 -5.24 20.85
N ALA A 415 14.55 -5.94 19.72
CA ALA A 415 15.70 -6.79 19.40
C ALA A 415 16.99 -5.96 19.22
N SER A 416 16.93 -4.84 18.50
CA SER A 416 18.08 -3.95 18.25
C SER A 416 18.67 -3.39 19.54
N GLU A 417 17.79 -2.97 20.47
CA GLU A 417 18.18 -2.51 21.80
C GLU A 417 18.90 -3.63 22.57
N ARG A 418 18.42 -4.87 22.45
CA ARG A 418 19.00 -6.02 23.14
C ARG A 418 20.37 -6.41 22.59
N PHE A 419 20.57 -6.45 21.26
CA PHE A 419 21.89 -6.66 20.66
C PHE A 419 22.86 -5.55 21.08
N ALA A 420 22.44 -4.29 21.05
CA ALA A 420 23.26 -3.16 21.45
C ALA A 420 23.62 -3.17 22.95
N ASN A 421 22.68 -3.55 23.83
CA ASN A 421 22.93 -3.76 25.26
C ASN A 421 23.83 -4.98 25.56
N ARG A 422 24.04 -5.87 24.60
CA ARG A 422 24.92 -7.06 24.73
C ARG A 422 26.26 -6.91 23.99
N GLY A 423 26.47 -5.81 23.26
CA GLY A 423 27.68 -5.58 22.46
C GLY A 423 27.79 -6.50 21.24
N GLU A 424 26.69 -7.10 20.76
CA GLU A 424 26.69 -8.19 19.77
C GLU A 424 26.78 -7.69 18.31
N PHE A 425 27.50 -6.60 18.06
CA PHE A 425 27.59 -5.95 16.74
C PHE A 425 28.18 -6.84 15.64
N GLN A 426 29.02 -7.83 15.96
CA GLN A 426 29.55 -8.76 14.97
C GLN A 426 28.45 -9.66 14.38
N ILE A 427 27.60 -10.25 15.24
CA ILE A 427 26.47 -11.09 14.82
C ILE A 427 25.55 -10.29 13.88
N MET A 428 25.25 -9.05 14.27
CA MET A 428 24.44 -8.14 13.44
C MET A 428 25.10 -7.83 12.09
N ALA A 429 26.43 -7.68 12.06
CA ALA A 429 27.16 -7.42 10.84
C ALA A 429 27.26 -8.65 9.93
N ASP A 430 27.38 -9.87 10.47
CA ASP A 430 27.42 -11.11 9.66
C ASP A 430 26.15 -11.27 8.81
N HIS A 431 24.98 -10.97 9.40
CA HIS A 431 23.69 -11.04 8.72
C HIS A 431 23.33 -9.75 7.96
N CYS A 432 24.27 -8.82 7.72
CA CYS A 432 23.96 -7.52 7.08
C CYS A 432 23.48 -7.62 5.62
N HIS A 433 23.61 -8.80 5.02
CA HIS A 433 23.16 -9.11 3.66
C HIS A 433 21.74 -9.70 3.62
N GLU A 434 21.13 -9.98 4.77
CA GLU A 434 19.78 -10.54 4.89
C GLU A 434 18.74 -9.44 5.12
N GLU A 435 17.71 -9.37 4.25
CA GLU A 435 16.65 -8.34 4.33
C GLU A 435 15.88 -8.37 5.66
N SER A 436 15.77 -9.53 6.30
CA SER A 436 15.16 -9.75 7.62
C SER A 436 15.90 -9.05 8.76
N TRP A 437 17.22 -8.90 8.65
CA TRP A 437 18.07 -8.27 9.67
C TRP A 437 18.25 -6.77 9.45
N GLN A 438 18.11 -6.28 8.22
CA GLN A 438 18.32 -4.86 7.88
C GLN A 438 17.54 -3.88 8.79
N PRO A 439 16.25 -4.08 9.13
CA PRO A 439 15.54 -3.18 10.05
C PRO A 439 16.14 -3.16 11.46
N VAL A 440 16.56 -4.32 11.98
CA VAL A 440 17.17 -4.48 13.31
C VAL A 440 18.51 -3.75 13.37
N ILE A 441 19.33 -3.88 12.33
CA ILE A 441 20.61 -3.18 12.20
C ILE A 441 20.41 -1.66 12.10
N LEU A 442 19.43 -1.21 11.31
CA LEU A 442 19.13 0.22 11.13
C LEU A 442 18.60 0.87 12.41
N PHE A 443 17.75 0.19 13.19
CA PHE A 443 17.41 0.65 14.54
C PHE A 443 18.65 0.68 15.45
N ALA A 444 19.51 -0.35 15.41
CA ALA A 444 20.66 -0.44 16.31
C ALA A 444 21.71 0.66 16.09
N VAL A 445 21.96 1.09 14.85
CA VAL A 445 22.84 2.25 14.57
C VAL A 445 22.18 3.59 14.91
N ALA A 446 20.85 3.67 14.88
CA ALA A 446 20.08 4.86 15.21
C ALA A 446 19.83 5.06 16.72
N LEU A 447 20.19 4.10 17.58
CA LEU A 447 20.04 4.22 19.03
C LEU A 447 20.91 5.37 19.59
N PRO A 448 20.33 6.37 20.28
CA PRO A 448 21.11 7.37 20.99
C PRO A 448 21.81 6.70 22.18
N ARG A 449 23.14 6.68 22.16
CA ARG A 449 23.98 6.14 23.23
C ARG A 449 25.18 7.06 23.46
N GLU A 450 25.50 7.29 24.73
CA GLU A 450 26.70 8.03 25.12
C GLU A 450 27.94 7.19 24.80
N GLY A 451 28.93 7.81 24.15
CA GLY A 451 30.04 7.11 23.52
C GLY A 451 29.60 6.43 22.22
N SER A 452 30.00 6.99 21.07
CA SER A 452 29.65 6.56 19.70
C SER A 452 30.13 5.15 19.28
N ASP A 453 30.68 4.39 20.23
CA ASP A 453 31.41 3.14 20.06
C ASP A 453 30.59 2.03 19.40
N PHE A 454 29.36 1.75 19.88
CA PHE A 454 28.58 0.63 19.33
C PHE A 454 28.14 0.86 17.88
N ALA A 455 27.58 2.03 17.57
CA ALA A 455 27.14 2.36 16.20
C ALA A 455 28.35 2.40 15.26
N THR A 456 29.45 3.00 15.68
CA THR A 456 30.70 3.04 14.91
C THR A 456 31.28 1.64 14.67
N LYS A 457 31.34 0.78 15.69
CA LYS A 457 31.79 -0.62 15.56
C LYS A 457 30.88 -1.44 14.66
N LEU A 458 29.57 -1.29 14.74
CA LEU A 458 28.60 -1.96 13.88
C LEU A 458 28.76 -1.53 12.42
N VAL A 459 28.83 -0.21 12.15
CA VAL A 459 29.03 0.30 10.79
C VAL A 459 30.41 -0.10 10.23
N ARG A 460 31.48 -0.09 11.04
CA ARG A 460 32.80 -0.60 10.65
C ARG A 460 32.78 -2.11 10.37
N ALA A 461 32.02 -2.89 11.14
CA ALA A 461 31.86 -4.34 10.92
C ALA A 461 31.04 -4.66 9.66
N VAL A 462 30.01 -3.85 9.33
CA VAL A 462 29.29 -3.91 8.06
C VAL A 462 30.21 -3.50 6.90
N LEU A 463 31.03 -2.46 7.07
CA LEU A 463 32.02 -2.02 6.08
C LEU A 463 33.01 -3.13 5.70
N VAL A 464 33.53 -3.87 6.68
CA VAL A 464 34.42 -5.03 6.43
C VAL A 464 33.74 -6.11 5.56
N ARG A 465 32.41 -6.20 5.62
CA ARG A 465 31.59 -7.15 4.85
C ARG A 465 30.99 -6.54 3.56
N THR A 466 31.27 -5.26 3.28
CA THR A 466 30.81 -4.54 2.08
C THR A 466 31.99 -4.24 1.15
N PRO A 467 32.16 -4.98 0.03
CA PRO A 467 33.30 -4.75 -0.85
C PRO A 467 33.22 -3.37 -1.52
N LEU A 468 34.30 -2.59 -1.41
CA LEU A 468 34.39 -1.23 -2.00
C LEU A 468 34.86 -1.22 -3.46
N ASN A 469 34.73 -2.35 -4.16
CA ASN A 469 35.18 -2.48 -5.55
C ASN A 469 34.11 -1.99 -6.52
N ASP A 470 34.52 -1.63 -7.74
CA ASP A 470 33.56 -1.40 -8.82
C ASP A 470 32.85 -2.73 -9.17
N PRO A 471 31.54 -2.70 -9.47
CA PRO A 471 30.82 -3.92 -9.87
C PRO A 471 31.36 -4.51 -11.17
N PRO A 472 31.36 -5.86 -11.30
CA PRO A 472 31.91 -6.54 -12.46
C PRO A 472 31.21 -6.11 -13.76
N LYS A 473 32.01 -5.77 -14.76
CA LYS A 473 31.54 -5.28 -16.07
C LYS A 473 31.43 -6.47 -17.03
N GLY A 474 30.29 -7.17 -16.99
CA GLY A 474 30.05 -8.33 -17.85
C GLY A 474 28.58 -8.43 -18.28
N ARG A 475 28.37 -9.04 -19.46
CA ARG A 475 27.03 -9.24 -20.05
C ARG A 475 26.34 -10.51 -19.50
N LYS A 476 27.08 -11.45 -18.91
CA LYS A 476 26.55 -12.74 -18.45
C LYS A 476 25.64 -12.54 -17.24
N LYS A 477 24.66 -13.43 -17.09
CA LYS A 477 23.73 -13.44 -15.95
C LYS A 477 24.43 -13.44 -14.59
N ALA A 478 25.48 -14.25 -14.44
CA ALA A 478 26.28 -14.32 -13.21
C ALA A 478 26.94 -12.96 -12.89
N ASP A 479 27.54 -12.30 -13.88
CA ASP A 479 28.14 -10.97 -13.73
C ASP A 479 27.08 -9.94 -13.31
N LYS A 480 25.92 -9.94 -13.96
CA LYS A 480 24.75 -9.10 -13.62
C LYS A 480 24.26 -9.35 -12.18
N GLN A 481 24.16 -10.61 -11.74
CA GLN A 481 23.74 -10.99 -10.39
C GLN A 481 24.78 -10.58 -9.33
N GLN A 482 26.07 -10.81 -9.57
CA GLN A 482 27.15 -10.40 -8.66
C GLN A 482 27.21 -8.87 -8.52
N ALA A 483 27.02 -8.13 -9.62
CA ALA A 483 26.92 -6.68 -9.60
C ALA A 483 25.70 -6.17 -8.81
N ALA A 484 24.54 -6.84 -8.91
CA ALA A 484 23.34 -6.50 -8.15
C ALA A 484 23.51 -6.77 -6.63
N ALA A 485 24.04 -7.94 -6.26
CA ALA A 485 24.31 -8.29 -4.86
C ALA A 485 25.31 -7.30 -4.23
N LEU A 486 26.40 -6.98 -4.93
CA LEU A 486 27.40 -6.00 -4.48
C LEU A 486 26.77 -4.62 -4.26
N ARG A 487 25.93 -4.14 -5.21
CA ARG A 487 25.21 -2.88 -5.05
C ARG A 487 24.27 -2.90 -3.85
N SER A 488 23.57 -4.00 -3.60
CA SER A 488 22.67 -4.13 -2.45
C SER A 488 23.43 -3.91 -1.13
N SER A 489 24.59 -4.57 -0.95
CA SER A 489 25.45 -4.34 0.21
C SER A 489 26.00 -2.91 0.29
N GLN A 490 26.36 -2.30 -0.86
CA GLN A 490 26.83 -0.91 -0.91
C GLN A 490 25.72 0.09 -0.54
N PHE A 491 24.49 -0.09 -1.04
CA PHE A 491 23.32 0.70 -0.62
C PHE A 491 23.00 0.47 0.85
N PHE A 492 23.10 -0.76 1.36
CA PHE A 492 22.82 -1.03 2.78
C PHE A 492 23.86 -0.39 3.71
N PHE A 493 25.15 -0.44 3.37
CA PHE A 493 26.19 0.29 4.09
C PHE A 493 25.95 1.81 4.04
N PHE A 494 25.67 2.38 2.86
CA PHE A 494 25.32 3.79 2.71
C PHE A 494 24.10 4.19 3.57
N ARG A 495 23.08 3.32 3.63
CA ARG A 495 21.88 3.49 4.45
C ARG A 495 22.19 3.43 5.95
N CYS A 496 23.09 2.54 6.38
CA CYS A 496 23.58 2.50 7.76
C CYS A 496 24.28 3.82 8.12
N CYS A 497 25.21 4.31 7.28
CA CYS A 497 25.90 5.58 7.51
C CYS A 497 24.97 6.79 7.58
N THR A 498 23.89 6.80 6.77
CA THR A 498 22.89 7.90 6.74
C THR A 498 21.78 7.78 7.79
N THR A 499 21.72 6.66 8.52
CA THR A 499 20.72 6.36 9.57
C THR A 499 21.34 6.36 10.98
N ALA A 500 22.67 6.21 11.10
CA ALA A 500 23.35 6.16 12.38
C ALA A 500 23.23 7.47 13.17
N TYR A 501 23.01 7.37 14.49
CA TYR A 501 22.87 8.52 15.38
C TYR A 501 24.15 9.37 15.45
N GLN A 502 25.31 8.70 15.54
CA GLN A 502 26.63 9.31 15.46
C GLN A 502 27.64 8.28 14.94
N ILE A 503 28.54 8.72 14.06
CA ILE A 503 29.72 7.96 13.62
C ILE A 503 30.92 8.89 13.77
N ASP A 504 31.97 8.42 14.45
CA ASP A 504 33.24 9.15 14.56
C ASP A 504 34.40 8.24 14.13
N ASP A 505 34.58 8.13 12.82
CA ASP A 505 35.51 7.17 12.19
C ASP A 505 35.95 7.63 10.79
N GLU A 506 37.25 7.83 10.62
CA GLU A 506 37.87 8.27 9.36
C GLU A 506 37.77 7.21 8.24
N GLN A 507 37.88 5.93 8.58
CA GLN A 507 37.80 4.83 7.63
C GLN A 507 36.38 4.68 7.09
N VAL A 508 35.37 4.79 7.96
CA VAL A 508 33.95 4.79 7.58
C VAL A 508 33.63 6.03 6.76
N ARG A 509 34.13 7.22 7.12
CA ARG A 509 33.92 8.47 6.35
C ARG A 509 34.52 8.37 4.94
N THR A 510 35.77 7.93 4.84
CA THR A 510 36.48 7.69 3.57
C THR A 510 35.75 6.67 2.69
N ALA A 511 35.27 5.57 3.29
CA ALA A 511 34.49 4.56 2.59
C ALA A 511 33.12 5.09 2.12
N PHE A 512 32.42 5.85 2.97
CA PHE A 512 31.15 6.49 2.64
C PHE A 512 31.29 7.46 1.48
N GLU A 513 32.35 8.27 1.43
CA GLU A 513 32.66 9.12 0.28
C GLU A 513 32.89 8.32 -1.01
N LYS A 514 33.65 7.21 -0.93
CA LYS A 514 33.93 6.36 -2.09
C LYS A 514 32.64 5.72 -2.63
N VAL A 515 31.83 5.15 -1.74
CA VAL A 515 30.54 4.54 -2.08
C VAL A 515 29.57 5.58 -2.62
N SER A 516 29.52 6.79 -2.04
CA SER A 516 28.73 7.91 -2.56
C SER A 516 29.09 8.22 -4.01
N LYS A 517 30.39 8.34 -4.32
CA LYS A 517 30.90 8.59 -5.68
C LYS A 517 30.65 7.45 -6.67
N GLN A 518 30.36 6.23 -6.18
CA GLN A 518 29.97 5.07 -7.00
C GLN A 518 28.46 4.98 -7.22
N LEU A 519 27.64 5.24 -6.19
CA LEU A 519 26.18 5.06 -6.23
C LEU A 519 25.40 6.28 -6.75
N LEU A 520 25.97 7.49 -6.64
CA LEU A 520 25.32 8.75 -7.01
C LEU A 520 25.90 9.32 -8.32
N PRO A 521 25.07 9.79 -9.27
CA PRO A 521 23.61 9.68 -9.27
C PRO A 521 23.13 8.22 -9.51
N PRO A 522 21.93 7.85 -9.05
CA PRO A 522 21.34 6.54 -9.32
C PRO A 522 21.28 6.28 -10.84
N ARG A 523 21.58 5.04 -11.23
CA ARG A 523 21.71 4.64 -12.65
C ARG A 523 20.49 3.87 -13.17
N SER A 524 19.55 3.55 -12.28
CA SER A 524 18.30 2.83 -12.52
C SER A 524 17.21 3.27 -11.54
N LEU A 525 15.96 2.89 -11.80
CA LEU A 525 14.85 3.17 -10.87
C LEU A 525 14.96 2.36 -9.56
N THR A 526 15.60 1.18 -9.60
CA THR A 526 15.89 0.38 -8.40
C THR A 526 16.98 1.02 -7.54
N ASP A 527 18.02 1.61 -8.15
CA ASP A 527 19.00 2.43 -7.43
C ASP A 527 18.31 3.62 -6.73
N ALA A 528 17.33 4.24 -7.40
CA ALA A 528 16.57 5.36 -6.86
C ALA A 528 15.69 4.96 -5.66
N GLU A 529 15.09 3.78 -5.68
CA GLU A 529 14.33 3.21 -4.55
C GLU A 529 15.22 2.87 -3.36
N ALA A 530 16.40 2.28 -3.61
CA ALA A 530 17.39 1.99 -2.58
C ALA A 530 17.93 3.27 -1.90
N LEU A 531 18.21 4.33 -2.69
CA LEU A 531 18.57 5.64 -2.13
C LEU A 531 17.41 6.29 -1.39
N ALA A 532 16.17 6.20 -1.90
CA ALA A 532 15.00 6.78 -1.22
C ALA A 532 14.73 6.15 0.16
N ALA A 533 15.09 4.87 0.35
CA ALA A 533 15.03 4.20 1.66
C ALA A 533 15.97 4.81 2.73
N CYS A 534 16.90 5.70 2.33
CA CYS A 534 17.76 6.50 3.22
C CYS A 534 17.10 7.82 3.67
N GLY A 535 16.01 8.27 3.03
CA GLY A 535 15.29 9.49 3.39
C GLY A 535 16.07 10.80 3.16
N ASP A 536 15.70 11.87 3.88
CA ASP A 536 16.23 13.23 3.69
C ASP A 536 17.76 13.36 3.73
N SER A 537 18.48 12.41 4.36
CA SER A 537 19.94 12.36 4.37
C SER A 537 20.57 12.25 2.97
N VAL A 538 19.88 11.63 1.99
CA VAL A 538 20.39 11.52 0.60
C VAL A 538 20.00 12.71 -0.29
N VAL A 539 18.99 13.49 0.10
CA VAL A 539 18.38 14.55 -0.74
C VAL A 539 19.40 15.57 -1.29
N PRO A 540 20.40 16.07 -0.53
CA PRO A 540 21.40 17.00 -1.06
C PRO A 540 22.23 16.44 -2.22
N TYR A 541 22.42 15.12 -2.28
CA TYR A 541 23.17 14.43 -3.33
C TYR A 541 22.35 14.14 -4.59
N LEU A 542 21.04 14.41 -4.55
CA LEU A 542 20.10 14.24 -5.65
C LEU A 542 19.73 15.57 -6.33
N ALA A 543 20.43 16.66 -6.01
CA ALA A 543 20.24 17.98 -6.63
C ALA A 543 20.45 17.95 -8.15
N ALA A 544 19.72 18.80 -8.89
CA ALA A 544 19.75 18.78 -10.35
C ALA A 544 21.12 19.14 -10.92
N ASN A 545 21.63 18.27 -11.80
CA ASN A 545 22.91 18.44 -12.48
C ASN A 545 22.76 18.12 -13.98
N GLU A 546 23.17 19.05 -14.83
CA GLU A 546 23.01 18.96 -16.29
C GLU A 546 23.99 17.99 -16.95
N LYS A 547 25.07 17.59 -16.24
CA LYS A 547 26.04 16.60 -16.71
C LYS A 547 25.54 15.15 -16.60
N TRP A 548 24.35 14.92 -16.02
CA TRP A 548 23.77 13.59 -15.83
C TRP A 548 22.83 13.22 -16.98
N SER A 549 22.82 11.93 -17.35
CA SER A 549 21.97 11.42 -18.43
C SER A 549 20.48 11.57 -18.12
N ALA A 550 19.63 11.54 -19.15
CA ALA A 550 18.17 11.61 -18.97
C ALA A 550 17.64 10.53 -18.01
N GLN A 551 18.22 9.32 -18.05
CA GLN A 551 17.90 8.21 -17.15
C GLN A 551 18.35 8.48 -15.70
N GLN A 552 19.56 9.00 -15.50
CA GLN A 552 20.04 9.38 -14.16
C GLN A 552 19.21 10.53 -13.56
N ARG A 553 18.86 11.53 -14.37
CA ARG A 553 18.00 12.64 -13.96
C ARG A 553 16.59 12.17 -13.60
N ALA A 554 16.01 11.24 -14.37
CA ALA A 554 14.74 10.60 -14.03
C ALA A 554 14.85 9.75 -12.74
N ALA A 555 15.95 9.02 -12.54
CA ALA A 555 16.19 8.26 -11.32
C ALA A 555 16.33 9.16 -10.08
N CYS A 556 16.91 10.36 -10.19
CA CYS A 556 16.88 11.34 -9.08
C CYS A 556 15.46 11.82 -8.79
N VAL A 557 14.64 12.12 -9.82
CA VAL A 557 13.23 12.49 -9.65
C VAL A 557 12.39 11.33 -9.05
N ARG A 558 12.68 10.08 -9.43
CA ARG A 558 12.13 8.86 -8.81
C ARG A 558 12.41 8.84 -7.31
N ALA A 559 13.67 8.99 -6.92
CA ALA A 559 14.09 8.96 -5.52
C ALA A 559 13.48 10.11 -4.70
N LEU A 560 13.60 11.36 -5.18
CA LEU A 560 13.04 12.54 -4.52
C LEU A 560 11.51 12.43 -4.36
N GLY A 561 10.81 11.93 -5.39
CA GLY A 561 9.37 11.65 -5.37
C GLY A 561 8.93 10.41 -4.59
N ILE A 562 9.85 9.67 -3.97
CA ILE A 562 9.57 8.62 -2.98
C ILE A 562 9.90 9.12 -1.56
N ILE A 563 10.96 9.92 -1.41
CA ILE A 563 11.32 10.56 -0.13
C ILE A 563 10.23 11.54 0.32
N ALA A 564 9.63 12.28 -0.62
CA ALA A 564 8.44 13.12 -0.45
C ALA A 564 8.51 14.24 0.62
N GLY A 565 9.67 14.47 1.24
CA GLY A 565 9.84 15.52 2.26
C GLY A 565 10.03 16.95 1.71
N PRO A 566 9.90 18.00 2.55
CA PRO A 566 10.02 19.39 2.14
C PRO A 566 11.36 19.78 1.48
N ARG A 567 12.45 19.06 1.80
CA ARG A 567 13.75 19.23 1.12
C ARG A 567 13.72 18.66 -0.30
N ALA A 568 13.02 17.55 -0.52
CA ALA A 568 12.90 16.92 -1.85
C ALA A 568 12.08 17.78 -2.82
N ILE A 569 11.02 18.46 -2.33
CA ILE A 569 10.25 19.45 -3.10
C ILE A 569 11.18 20.50 -3.74
N ARG A 570 12.12 21.05 -2.95
CA ARG A 570 13.04 22.10 -3.41
C ARG A 570 13.87 21.64 -4.62
N HIS A 571 14.48 20.46 -4.54
CA HIS A 571 15.29 19.93 -5.65
C HIS A 571 14.46 19.43 -6.84
N LEU A 572 13.23 18.95 -6.63
CA LEU A 572 12.33 18.60 -7.74
C LEU A 572 11.95 19.81 -8.60
N ARG A 573 11.81 21.00 -7.99
CA ARG A 573 11.60 22.26 -8.72
C ARG A 573 12.78 22.59 -9.64
N ASP A 574 14.02 22.24 -9.26
CA ASP A 574 15.21 22.44 -10.12
C ASP A 574 15.15 21.57 -11.40
N TYR A 575 14.63 20.33 -11.29
CA TYR A 575 14.43 19.45 -12.45
C TYR A 575 13.33 19.95 -13.42
N GLY A 576 12.43 20.82 -12.96
CA GLY A 576 11.27 21.30 -13.72
C GLY A 576 11.58 22.17 -14.93
N ARG A 577 12.80 22.72 -15.06
CA ARG A 577 13.19 23.62 -16.16
C ARG A 577 13.61 22.89 -17.44
N ASN A 578 14.50 21.92 -17.33
CA ASN A 578 15.14 21.23 -18.46
C ASN A 578 14.65 19.77 -18.53
N VAL A 579 13.35 19.59 -18.81
CA VAL A 579 12.67 18.28 -18.74
C VAL A 579 12.92 17.44 -19.99
N THR A 580 13.28 16.17 -19.79
CA THR A 580 13.35 15.14 -20.84
C THR A 580 12.20 14.14 -20.68
N THR A 581 11.85 13.38 -21.72
CA THR A 581 10.73 12.42 -21.66
C THR A 581 10.79 11.44 -20.47
N PRO A 582 11.96 10.88 -20.08
CA PRO A 582 12.08 10.06 -18.87
C PRO A 582 11.76 10.83 -17.57
N VAL A 583 12.17 12.10 -17.48
CA VAL A 583 11.88 12.98 -16.34
C VAL A 583 10.39 13.36 -16.29
N ALA A 584 9.77 13.63 -17.45
CA ALA A 584 8.33 13.88 -17.54
C ALA A 584 7.49 12.65 -17.13
N SER A 585 7.95 11.44 -17.46
CA SER A 585 7.32 10.19 -17.02
C SER A 585 7.33 10.04 -15.50
N GLU A 586 8.44 10.41 -14.85
CA GLU A 586 8.55 10.39 -13.38
C GLU A 586 7.74 11.51 -12.71
N PHE A 587 7.62 12.69 -13.30
CA PHE A 587 6.65 13.70 -12.86
C PHE A 587 5.19 13.24 -13.04
N ALA A 588 4.86 12.53 -14.13
CA ALA A 588 3.54 11.92 -14.32
C ALA A 588 3.25 10.82 -13.28
N ARG A 589 4.25 10.05 -12.84
CA ARG A 589 4.12 9.11 -11.72
C ARG A 589 3.91 9.85 -10.39
N ILE A 590 4.61 10.95 -10.14
CA ILE A 590 4.38 11.77 -8.94
C ILE A 590 2.93 12.29 -8.92
N PHE A 591 2.40 12.81 -10.03
CA PHE A 591 0.99 13.19 -10.14
C PHE A 591 0.03 12.03 -9.81
N LYS A 592 0.30 10.83 -10.35
CA LYS A 592 -0.54 9.63 -10.16
C LYS A 592 -0.51 9.05 -8.74
N ASN A 593 0.60 9.20 -8.02
CA ASN A 593 0.83 8.51 -6.74
C ASN A 593 0.85 9.45 -5.52
N ALA A 594 1.07 10.76 -5.71
CA ALA A 594 1.17 11.76 -4.67
C ALA A 594 0.72 13.15 -5.20
N PRO A 595 -0.57 13.34 -5.52
CA PRO A 595 -1.06 14.57 -6.15
C PRO A 595 -0.78 15.83 -5.32
N GLU A 596 -0.97 15.77 -3.99
CA GLU A 596 -0.59 16.83 -3.03
C GLU A 596 0.84 17.36 -3.27
N PHE A 597 1.78 16.42 -3.37
CA PHE A 597 3.19 16.68 -3.56
C PHE A 597 3.51 17.16 -4.99
N PHE A 598 2.69 16.80 -5.99
CA PHE A 598 2.74 17.40 -7.32
C PHE A 598 2.30 18.88 -7.30
N VAL A 599 1.25 19.25 -6.54
CA VAL A 599 0.83 20.66 -6.39
C VAL A 599 1.99 21.50 -5.87
N ALA A 600 2.76 20.97 -4.91
CA ALA A 600 3.91 21.65 -4.33
C ALA A 600 5.08 21.88 -5.31
N ILE A 601 5.11 21.24 -6.48
CA ILE A 601 6.16 21.43 -7.50
C ILE A 601 5.66 22.03 -8.82
N SER A 602 4.36 21.95 -9.14
CA SER A 602 3.81 22.21 -10.48
C SER A 602 4.19 23.58 -11.06
N SER A 603 4.20 24.64 -10.24
CA SER A 603 4.58 26.00 -10.64
C SER A 603 6.04 26.18 -11.07
N ALA A 604 6.92 25.20 -10.82
CA ALA A 604 8.30 25.17 -11.29
C ALA A 604 8.53 24.25 -12.50
N LEU A 605 7.51 23.49 -12.93
CA LEU A 605 7.62 22.51 -14.01
C LEU A 605 7.50 23.13 -15.41
N THR A 606 8.10 24.31 -15.60
CA THR A 606 7.96 25.16 -16.79
C THR A 606 8.56 24.57 -18.07
N GLY A 607 9.34 23.50 -17.97
CA GLY A 607 9.89 22.73 -19.10
C GLY A 607 9.07 21.50 -19.50
N VAL A 608 7.98 21.16 -18.80
CA VAL A 608 7.15 20.00 -19.15
C VAL A 608 6.32 20.32 -20.39
N THR A 609 6.74 19.79 -21.54
CA THR A 609 6.04 19.94 -22.83
C THR A 609 5.13 18.76 -23.20
N SER A 610 5.33 17.59 -22.59
CA SER A 610 4.50 16.39 -22.80
C SER A 610 4.31 15.64 -21.49
N LEU A 611 3.08 15.29 -21.14
CA LEU A 611 2.75 14.62 -19.87
C LEU A 611 1.75 13.48 -20.07
N ASN A 612 2.15 12.25 -19.72
CA ASN A 612 1.34 11.06 -19.94
C ASN A 612 0.62 10.55 -18.68
N LEU A 613 -0.62 11.01 -18.52
CA LEU A 613 -1.51 10.69 -17.42
C LEU A 613 -2.55 9.59 -17.76
N TYR A 614 -2.32 8.79 -18.82
CA TYR A 614 -3.23 7.68 -19.19
C TYR A 614 -3.57 6.79 -17.99
N GLY A 615 -4.82 6.33 -17.91
CA GLY A 615 -5.27 5.43 -16.85
C GLY A 615 -5.18 6.00 -15.42
N SER A 616 -5.02 7.32 -15.26
CA SER A 616 -4.94 7.95 -13.93
C SER A 616 -6.26 7.81 -13.17
N LYS A 617 -6.16 7.43 -11.89
CA LYS A 617 -7.30 7.42 -10.96
C LYS A 617 -7.74 8.84 -10.53
N ALA A 618 -6.92 9.85 -10.81
CA ALA A 618 -7.23 11.24 -10.50
C ALA A 618 -8.53 11.69 -11.18
N ARG A 619 -9.37 12.39 -10.41
CA ARG A 619 -10.54 13.13 -10.90
C ARG A 619 -10.20 14.61 -11.09
N ASP A 620 -9.45 15.14 -10.12
CA ASP A 620 -8.94 16.51 -10.12
C ASP A 620 -7.67 16.62 -10.99
N VAL A 621 -7.59 17.73 -11.73
CA VAL A 621 -6.48 18.14 -12.59
C VAL A 621 -6.07 19.61 -12.37
N ALA A 622 -6.57 20.27 -11.32
CA ALA A 622 -6.25 21.66 -10.98
C ALA A 622 -4.74 21.96 -10.96
N ALA A 623 -3.94 21.03 -10.46
CA ALA A 623 -2.48 21.15 -10.41
C ALA A 623 -1.80 21.21 -11.80
N LEU A 624 -2.49 20.82 -12.88
CA LEU A 624 -1.99 20.94 -14.25
C LEU A 624 -2.08 22.37 -14.79
N ALA A 625 -2.94 23.24 -14.24
CA ALA A 625 -3.16 24.61 -14.73
C ALA A 625 -1.89 25.49 -14.72
N ALA A 626 -0.88 25.12 -13.93
CA ALA A 626 0.42 25.78 -13.87
C ALA A 626 1.40 25.38 -15.01
N LEU A 627 1.11 24.31 -15.76
CA LEU A 627 1.99 23.74 -16.78
C LEU A 627 1.83 24.44 -18.15
N THR A 628 1.87 25.77 -18.20
CA THR A 628 1.49 26.56 -19.39
C THR A 628 2.34 26.31 -20.65
N SER A 629 3.50 25.66 -20.51
CA SER A 629 4.36 25.18 -21.60
C SER A 629 3.92 23.84 -22.23
N LEU A 630 2.89 23.19 -21.69
CA LEU A 630 2.45 21.86 -22.11
C LEU A 630 1.87 21.89 -23.53
N ARG A 631 2.39 21.00 -24.38
CA ARG A 631 1.98 20.81 -25.80
C ARG A 631 1.20 19.50 -25.99
N GLU A 632 1.52 18.47 -25.21
CA GLU A 632 0.85 17.17 -25.27
C GLU A 632 0.32 16.75 -23.89
N LEU A 633 -0.98 16.45 -23.82
CA LEU A 633 -1.61 15.94 -22.61
C LEU A 633 -2.44 14.69 -22.90
N TYR A 634 -2.08 13.60 -22.23
CA TYR A 634 -2.75 12.31 -22.38
C TYR A 634 -3.52 11.97 -21.09
N LEU A 635 -4.84 12.09 -21.12
CA LEU A 635 -5.76 11.85 -20.00
C LEU A 635 -6.76 10.72 -20.26
N TYR A 636 -6.59 9.98 -21.36
CA TYR A 636 -7.49 8.92 -21.79
C TYR A 636 -7.55 7.73 -20.80
N PHE A 637 -8.73 7.09 -20.71
CA PHE A 637 -9.10 6.10 -19.67
C PHE A 637 -8.90 6.58 -18.20
N SER A 638 -8.91 7.89 -17.94
CA SER A 638 -8.88 8.43 -16.56
C SER A 638 -10.28 8.68 -15.99
N ARG A 639 -10.33 9.14 -14.72
CA ARG A 639 -11.58 9.53 -14.03
C ARG A 639 -11.88 11.03 -14.09
N VAL A 640 -11.16 11.79 -14.91
CA VAL A 640 -11.37 13.24 -15.09
C VAL A 640 -12.73 13.51 -15.74
N SER A 641 -13.49 14.44 -15.16
CA SER A 641 -14.80 14.90 -15.66
C SER A 641 -14.85 16.41 -15.82
N ASP A 642 -14.14 17.14 -14.94
CA ASP A 642 -13.89 18.57 -15.05
C ASP A 642 -12.56 18.83 -15.76
N VAL A 643 -12.58 19.67 -16.80
CA VAL A 643 -11.40 20.10 -17.58
C VAL A 643 -11.16 21.61 -17.49
N SER A 644 -11.83 22.33 -16.57
CA SER A 644 -11.67 23.77 -16.31
C SER A 644 -10.21 24.17 -16.11
N ALA A 645 -9.44 23.37 -15.38
CA ALA A 645 -8.02 23.54 -15.14
C ALA A 645 -7.15 23.56 -16.41
N LEU A 646 -7.64 23.04 -17.54
CA LEU A 646 -6.89 23.02 -18.79
C LEU A 646 -6.94 24.37 -19.53
N ALA A 647 -7.87 25.28 -19.18
CA ALA A 647 -8.11 26.52 -19.93
C ALA A 647 -6.91 27.49 -19.99
N SER A 648 -5.93 27.36 -19.08
CA SER A 648 -4.68 28.13 -19.07
C SER A 648 -3.60 27.58 -20.01
N LEU A 649 -3.77 26.36 -20.54
CA LEU A 649 -2.76 25.62 -21.29
C LEU A 649 -2.76 26.00 -22.78
N THR A 650 -2.72 27.31 -23.08
CA THR A 650 -2.90 27.84 -24.45
C THR A 650 -1.82 27.39 -25.45
N SER A 651 -0.71 26.80 -24.99
CA SER A 651 0.33 26.14 -25.80
C SER A 651 -0.02 24.71 -26.23
N LEU A 652 -1.14 24.13 -25.78
CA LEU A 652 -1.48 22.73 -26.01
C LEU A 652 -1.77 22.46 -27.48
N GLU A 653 -1.02 21.54 -28.09
CA GLU A 653 -1.14 21.11 -29.49
C GLU A 653 -1.90 19.77 -29.63
N SER A 654 -1.87 18.92 -28.60
CA SER A 654 -2.51 17.60 -28.60
C SER A 654 -3.13 17.27 -27.23
N LEU A 655 -4.41 16.88 -27.24
CA LEU A 655 -5.18 16.50 -26.04
C LEU A 655 -5.98 15.22 -26.30
N LEU A 656 -5.64 14.13 -25.61
CA LEU A 656 -6.40 12.87 -25.68
C LEU A 656 -7.20 12.64 -24.39
N LEU A 657 -8.52 12.69 -24.50
CA LEU A 657 -9.50 12.54 -23.42
C LEU A 657 -10.44 11.33 -23.62
N HIS A 658 -10.17 10.43 -24.57
CA HIS A 658 -11.11 9.35 -24.87
C HIS A 658 -11.39 8.41 -23.68
N ASN A 659 -12.62 7.92 -23.62
CA ASN A 659 -13.17 7.11 -22.53
C ASN A 659 -12.96 7.76 -21.15
N THR A 660 -13.34 9.03 -21.02
CA THR A 660 -13.41 9.78 -19.75
C THR A 660 -14.82 10.34 -19.53
N PRO A 661 -15.26 10.55 -18.27
CA PRO A 661 -16.57 11.12 -17.95
C PRO A 661 -16.70 12.64 -18.19
N VAL A 662 -15.89 13.24 -19.08
CA VAL A 662 -16.02 14.65 -19.48
C VAL A 662 -17.32 14.87 -20.25
N SER A 663 -18.04 15.95 -19.94
CA SER A 663 -19.29 16.36 -20.61
C SER A 663 -19.26 17.82 -21.04
N ASP A 664 -18.72 18.72 -20.21
CA ASP A 664 -18.42 20.10 -20.59
C ASP A 664 -17.02 20.24 -21.20
N VAL A 665 -16.93 20.94 -22.33
CA VAL A 665 -15.70 21.30 -23.04
C VAL A 665 -15.54 22.82 -23.22
N SER A 666 -16.36 23.63 -22.54
CA SER A 666 -16.29 25.11 -22.52
C SER A 666 -14.87 25.62 -22.26
N ALA A 667 -14.18 25.01 -21.29
CA ALA A 667 -12.80 25.30 -20.91
C ALA A 667 -11.77 25.09 -22.04
N LEU A 668 -12.08 24.30 -23.06
CA LEU A 668 -11.17 24.06 -24.19
C LEU A 668 -11.18 25.22 -25.20
N ALA A 669 -12.16 26.15 -25.14
CA ALA A 669 -12.33 27.21 -26.14
C ALA A 669 -11.14 28.19 -26.23
N SER A 670 -10.30 28.28 -25.20
CA SER A 670 -9.07 29.11 -25.17
C SER A 670 -7.86 28.45 -25.85
N LEU A 671 -7.92 27.15 -26.13
CA LEU A 671 -6.77 26.33 -26.58
C LEU A 671 -6.51 26.47 -28.07
N THR A 672 -6.39 27.70 -28.56
CA THR A 672 -6.33 28.02 -30.00
C THR A 672 -5.13 27.40 -30.74
N SER A 673 -4.10 26.93 -30.03
CA SER A 673 -2.96 26.15 -30.56
C SER A 673 -3.29 24.68 -30.87
N LEU A 674 -4.43 24.15 -30.39
CA LEU A 674 -4.75 22.73 -30.41
C LEU A 674 -4.93 22.22 -31.84
N GLN A 675 -4.14 21.20 -32.22
CA GLN A 675 -4.11 20.58 -33.53
C GLN A 675 -4.76 19.19 -33.53
N SER A 676 -4.76 18.48 -32.40
CA SER A 676 -5.39 17.18 -32.23
C SER A 676 -6.20 17.12 -30.94
N LEU A 677 -7.49 16.76 -31.05
CA LEU A 677 -8.40 16.55 -29.93
C LEU A 677 -9.12 15.22 -30.09
N ASP A 678 -9.09 14.38 -29.07
CA ASP A 678 -9.78 13.10 -29.05
C ASP A 678 -10.73 13.04 -27.85
N LEU A 679 -12.03 13.08 -28.14
CA LEU A 679 -13.14 13.02 -27.19
C LEU A 679 -13.95 11.71 -27.35
N GLY A 680 -13.41 10.69 -28.04
CA GLY A 680 -14.14 9.45 -28.30
C GLY A 680 -14.63 8.77 -27.02
N GLY A 681 -15.91 8.37 -26.97
CA GLY A 681 -16.50 7.74 -25.77
C GLY A 681 -16.59 8.64 -24.54
N THR A 682 -16.60 9.97 -24.71
CA THR A 682 -16.93 10.93 -23.63
C THR A 682 -18.42 11.27 -23.62
N GLN A 683 -18.88 12.02 -22.61
CA GLN A 683 -20.29 12.40 -22.44
C GLN A 683 -20.63 13.78 -23.05
N VAL A 684 -19.76 14.30 -23.92
CA VAL A 684 -19.92 15.62 -24.56
C VAL A 684 -21.13 15.61 -25.51
N SER A 685 -22.00 16.62 -25.39
CA SER A 685 -23.18 16.82 -26.24
C SER A 685 -23.16 18.14 -27.00
N ASP A 686 -22.66 19.22 -26.38
CA ASP A 686 -22.37 20.49 -27.05
C ASP A 686 -20.88 20.59 -27.44
N VAL A 687 -20.64 21.05 -28.66
CA VAL A 687 -19.30 21.30 -29.24
C VAL A 687 -19.12 22.74 -29.71
N SER A 688 -20.04 23.64 -29.34
CA SER A 688 -19.98 25.08 -29.64
C SER A 688 -18.64 25.72 -29.24
N ALA A 689 -18.13 25.35 -28.06
CA ALA A 689 -16.84 25.76 -27.52
C ALA A 689 -15.64 25.42 -28.42
N LEU A 690 -15.74 24.36 -29.25
CA LEU A 690 -14.66 23.93 -30.13
C LEU A 690 -14.59 24.77 -31.43
N ALA A 691 -15.59 25.60 -31.72
CA ALA A 691 -15.65 26.41 -32.95
C ALA A 691 -14.56 27.50 -33.03
N SER A 692 -13.96 27.87 -31.88
CA SER A 692 -12.82 28.79 -31.78
C SER A 692 -11.46 28.14 -32.13
N LEU A 693 -11.40 26.82 -32.23
CA LEU A 693 -10.15 26.05 -32.39
C LEU A 693 -9.63 26.09 -33.83
N THR A 694 -9.20 27.26 -34.26
CA THR A 694 -8.76 27.55 -35.63
C THR A 694 -7.51 26.75 -36.04
N SER A 695 -6.71 26.22 -35.11
CA SER A 695 -5.58 25.33 -35.43
C SER A 695 -5.94 23.84 -35.60
N LEU A 696 -7.13 23.41 -35.18
CA LEU A 696 -7.49 21.99 -35.04
C LEU A 696 -7.47 21.25 -36.38
N ARG A 697 -6.80 20.11 -36.48
CA ARG A 697 -6.64 19.32 -37.73
C ARG A 697 -7.33 17.96 -37.63
N LEU A 698 -7.29 17.37 -36.44
CA LEU A 698 -7.84 16.07 -36.09
C LEU A 698 -8.82 16.23 -34.92
N LEU A 699 -10.03 15.70 -35.09
CA LEU A 699 -11.07 15.65 -34.06
C LEU A 699 -11.78 14.28 -34.11
N ASP A 700 -11.73 13.50 -33.03
CA ASP A 700 -12.54 12.30 -32.84
C ASP A 700 -13.67 12.58 -31.83
N LEU A 701 -14.91 12.38 -32.26
CA LEU A 701 -16.15 12.50 -31.47
C LEU A 701 -16.89 11.14 -31.37
N SER A 702 -16.27 10.04 -31.82
CA SER A 702 -16.97 8.75 -31.96
C SER A 702 -17.48 8.22 -30.62
N GLY A 703 -18.80 7.97 -30.53
CA GLY A 703 -19.44 7.55 -29.27
C GLY A 703 -19.63 8.65 -28.23
N THR A 704 -19.62 9.93 -28.65
CA THR A 704 -20.13 11.06 -27.84
C THR A 704 -21.65 11.21 -27.99
N GLN A 705 -22.23 12.21 -27.33
CA GLN A 705 -23.67 12.53 -27.40
C GLN A 705 -23.99 13.67 -28.40
N VAL A 706 -23.04 14.02 -29.27
CA VAL A 706 -23.15 15.15 -30.22
C VAL A 706 -24.07 14.79 -31.39
N SER A 707 -25.32 15.26 -31.32
CA SER A 707 -26.34 15.03 -32.36
C SER A 707 -26.30 16.02 -33.53
N ASP A 708 -25.86 17.25 -33.30
CA ASP A 708 -25.63 18.27 -34.34
C ASP A 708 -24.22 18.92 -34.24
N PRO A 709 -23.29 18.62 -35.16
CA PRO A 709 -21.99 19.25 -35.23
C PRO A 709 -21.98 20.58 -36.03
N SER A 710 -23.13 21.21 -36.31
CA SER A 710 -23.24 22.43 -37.14
C SER A 710 -22.32 23.58 -36.71
N ALA A 711 -22.08 23.74 -35.40
CA ALA A 711 -21.15 24.72 -34.85
C ALA A 711 -19.70 24.55 -35.39
N LEU A 712 -19.30 23.35 -35.79
CA LEU A 712 -17.97 23.03 -36.34
C LEU A 712 -17.83 23.35 -37.84
N SER A 713 -18.85 23.94 -38.47
CA SER A 713 -18.86 24.31 -39.90
C SER A 713 -17.85 25.40 -40.29
N SER A 714 -17.29 26.12 -39.31
CA SER A 714 -16.12 26.99 -39.50
C SER A 714 -14.85 26.17 -39.81
N LEU A 715 -14.70 25.01 -39.14
CA LEU A 715 -13.50 24.18 -39.16
C LEU A 715 -13.45 23.33 -40.44
N THR A 716 -14.57 22.70 -40.83
CA THR A 716 -14.63 21.75 -41.96
C THR A 716 -14.12 22.31 -43.29
N LYS A 717 -14.15 23.63 -43.48
CA LYS A 717 -13.66 24.33 -44.68
C LYS A 717 -12.16 24.15 -44.95
N GLN A 718 -11.36 23.67 -43.99
CA GLN A 718 -9.89 23.64 -44.07
C GLN A 718 -9.27 22.22 -44.17
N LYS A 719 -9.91 21.27 -44.86
CA LYS A 719 -9.41 19.88 -45.06
C LYS A 719 -9.11 19.09 -43.75
N ARG A 720 -9.83 19.40 -42.67
CA ARG A 720 -9.70 18.74 -41.36
C ARG A 720 -10.36 17.36 -41.37
N GLN A 721 -9.88 16.43 -40.54
CA GLN A 721 -10.56 15.15 -40.29
C GLN A 721 -11.39 15.26 -39.01
N ILE A 722 -12.72 15.21 -39.15
CA ILE A 722 -13.65 14.99 -38.04
C ILE A 722 -14.18 13.56 -38.16
N ILE A 723 -14.05 12.77 -37.09
CA ILE A 723 -14.42 11.35 -37.06
C ILE A 723 -15.63 11.18 -36.13
N GLY A 724 -16.71 10.60 -36.68
CA GLY A 724 -17.83 10.05 -35.92
C GLY A 724 -18.68 11.07 -35.14
N ALA A 725 -19.61 11.75 -35.80
CA ALA A 725 -20.78 12.35 -35.13
C ALA A 725 -22.02 11.50 -35.47
N LYS A 726 -22.23 10.43 -34.68
CA LYS A 726 -23.42 9.55 -34.63
C LYS A 726 -23.27 8.49 -33.56
#